data_AF-A0A433CFY3-F1
#
_entry.id   AF-A0A433CFY3-F1
#
_cell.length_a   1.000
_cell.length_b   1.000
_cell.length_c   1.000
_cell.angle_alpha   90.00
_cell.angle_beta   90.00
_cell.angle_gamma   90.00
#
_symmetry.space_group_name_H-M   'P 1'
#
loop_
_entity.id
_entity.type
_entity.pdbx_description
1 polymer ?
#
loop_
_entity_poly.entity_id
_entity_poly.type
_entity_poly.pdbx_seq_one_letter_code
_entity_poly.pdbx_strand_id
1 'polypeptide(L)'
;MNTLDTPAQMDTAHTDGYITEFKEKSEFDQRINTAWRRAEPEAVTELAEAANISLELDQKIYELAFSLAHNLRERKSSAGKAGIVQGLLQEFSLSSQEGVALMCLAEALLRIPDTATRDLLIRDKINQGNWKEHLGQSNLMFVNAAAWGLMLTGKLMETPKQTSLSSVLTGLLARSGRGIIRKAVDVAMRMMGEQFVTGETINEALEHAKPFEHKGFRYSYDMLGEAALTEHDAERYYNDYTQAIHAIGKASNSRGVYEGPGISIKLSALHPRYQRAQIDRVHHELYNKVFALACLAKQYDIGLNIDAEESERLEISLELLERLCFEPKLANWKGIGFVIQAYQKRCFFVVDYIIDLAKRSNKRLMIRLVKGAYWDSEIKKAQIDGMTDYPVFTRKVHTDLSYIACAKKLLAAPDQVYPQFATHNAQSLATIYTLADPSKYYPGQYEFQCLHGMGEPLYEQVVGSKEDHKLGVPCRVYAPVGNHETLLAYLVRRLLENGANTSFVNRIADKTLKVEDLIQSPIKDIQTSAKEEGQLGLKHPAIPLPHDLYPLRPNSNGFDLNNDQPLADLDATAQKLHSHIWKSAPLLGFESTVHDQSNAIAITNPAQNSEVVGHVNEATSADVQLALEAAVQAQQSWAATNKIERAACLKRAADLMEARIQELMVLLCRESGKTYANAIAEVREAVDFLRYYATQIENLPANAQVKPLGTVLCISPWNFPLAIFSGQIAAALVSGNCVIAKPAEQTPLIASQAVQMLWEAGVPHGVVQLVPGRGETVGAQLSQDDRIQGIMFTGSTEVAKILQKTVAKRLSPNGQPIPLIAETGGQNAMIVDSSALTEQVVLDVVSSAFDSAGQRCSALRILCVQEDSAATVIKMLKGAMQQLIVGNPAILKTDIGPVIDTEAKQTIDTHIQKMRSKGYPVHQLMFNDTASQQALAQGTFVPPTAIELPNLDDLEREVFGPVLHIITYKYGELEQLIDRINAKGYGLTMGLHTRIDETINTVIQRAEVGNLYINRNIVGAVVGVQPFGGEGLSGTGPKAGGPLYMYRLMEHCSDKVLATPFAVKTEISHFDAVSNVAYQNLLSWAKQKMPQAIPMIPAFGVGKFYELQGPTGESNQYIILPRHRVLSIANDERAQLQQLLAIFAVGSSAAVLKDNMFLAKHQKSLPKDVLAAITIISSIEKDAFDAVLHHGSVEQLTDLQTKIANRSRAIVGITHLKTDEQIPLERLVIERAISVNTAAAGGNASLMTLSED
;
A
#
# COMPACT_ATOMS: atom_id res chain seq x y z
N MET A 1 7.09 -60.83 15.03
CA MET A 1 7.53 -61.26 16.37
C MET A 1 8.04 -60.03 17.08
N ASN A 2 7.47 -59.77 18.25
CA ASN A 2 7.59 -58.60 19.14
C ASN A 2 8.96 -57.90 19.16
N THR A 3 8.95 -56.57 19.10
CA THR A 3 8.98 -55.71 20.32
C THR A 3 8.76 -54.23 19.99
N LEU A 4 7.60 -53.72 20.45
CA LEU A 4 7.35 -52.45 21.17
C LEU A 4 7.77 -51.13 20.47
N ASP A 5 6.84 -50.35 19.91
CA ASP A 5 5.94 -49.40 20.61
C ASP A 5 6.65 -48.56 21.68
N THR A 6 7.35 -47.51 21.21
CA THR A 6 7.60 -46.30 22.00
C THR A 6 6.85 -45.16 21.31
N PRO A 7 5.81 -44.57 21.92
CA PRO A 7 5.33 -43.29 21.44
C PRO A 7 6.47 -42.31 21.62
N ALA A 8 6.86 -41.62 20.55
CA ALA A 8 7.69 -40.42 20.68
C ALA A 8 6.90 -39.46 21.58
N GLN A 9 7.23 -39.44 22.87
CA GLN A 9 6.91 -38.34 23.75
C GLN A 9 7.54 -37.12 23.09
N MET A 10 6.70 -36.30 22.44
CA MET A 10 7.02 -34.89 22.28
C MET A 10 7.33 -34.38 23.67
N ASP A 11 8.60 -34.08 23.89
CA ASP A 11 9.10 -33.47 25.11
C ASP A 11 8.48 -32.07 25.18
N THR A 12 7.30 -31.95 25.79
CA THR A 12 6.53 -30.69 25.93
C THR A 12 7.11 -29.79 27.02
N ALA A 13 8.43 -29.79 27.19
CA ALA A 13 9.10 -29.09 28.27
C ALA A 13 10.45 -28.53 27.81
N HIS A 14 10.48 -27.74 26.75
CA HIS A 14 11.49 -26.69 26.49
C HIS A 14 11.15 -25.91 25.21
N THR A 15 10.71 -24.65 25.31
CA THR A 15 10.96 -23.59 24.30
C THR A 15 10.79 -22.20 24.92
N ASP A 16 11.66 -21.85 25.85
CA ASP A 16 11.97 -20.43 26.08
C ASP A 16 12.82 -19.95 24.87
N GLY A 17 12.32 -19.01 24.05
CA GLY A 17 13.20 -18.07 23.34
C GLY A 17 13.44 -18.17 21.82
N TYR A 18 12.54 -18.72 21.00
CA TYR A 18 12.66 -18.65 19.53
C TYR A 18 11.58 -17.82 18.85
N ILE A 19 11.97 -16.98 17.88
CA ILE A 19 11.05 -16.23 17.00
C ILE A 19 10.30 -17.18 16.07
N THR A 20 10.99 -18.20 15.56
CA THR A 20 10.47 -19.32 14.75
C THR A 20 11.41 -20.51 14.89
N GLU A 21 10.98 -21.70 14.50
CA GLU A 21 11.91 -22.82 14.29
C GLU A 21 12.79 -22.56 13.05
N PHE A 22 14.09 -22.81 13.19
CA PHE A 22 15.09 -22.78 12.11
C PHE A 22 15.53 -24.21 11.78
N LYS A 23 15.38 -24.62 10.52
CA LYS A 23 15.84 -25.92 10.04
C LYS A 23 17.23 -25.81 9.44
N GLU A 24 18.04 -26.87 9.55
CA GLU A 24 19.29 -26.95 8.79
C GLU A 24 19.01 -26.94 7.29
N LYS A 25 19.61 -25.98 6.59
CA LYS A 25 19.47 -25.79 5.14
C LYS A 25 20.64 -26.44 4.40
N SER A 26 20.35 -27.10 3.27
CA SER A 26 21.37 -27.61 2.38
C SER A 26 22.13 -26.46 1.69
N GLU A 27 23.27 -26.77 1.06
CA GLU A 27 24.02 -25.79 0.26
C GLU A 27 23.13 -25.18 -0.86
N PHE A 28 22.25 -25.96 -1.46
CA PHE A 28 21.32 -25.47 -2.48
C PHE A 28 20.29 -24.51 -1.89
N ASP A 29 19.72 -24.81 -0.72
CA ASP A 29 18.77 -23.94 -0.04
C ASP A 29 19.40 -22.59 0.31
N GLN A 30 20.64 -22.60 0.82
CA GLN A 30 21.39 -21.40 1.14
C GLN A 30 21.67 -20.55 -0.11
N ARG A 31 22.04 -21.17 -1.25
CA ARG A 31 22.24 -20.45 -2.52
C ARG A 31 20.95 -19.84 -3.06
N ILE A 32 19.83 -20.54 -2.94
CA ILE A 32 18.52 -19.99 -3.30
C ILE A 32 18.21 -18.79 -2.42
N ASN A 33 18.32 -18.93 -1.10
CA ASN A 33 17.96 -17.86 -0.17
C ASN A 33 18.84 -16.60 -0.34
N THR A 34 20.15 -16.75 -0.52
CA THR A 34 21.09 -15.63 -0.71
C THR A 34 20.92 -14.92 -2.06
N ALA A 35 20.45 -15.63 -3.09
CA ALA A 35 20.22 -15.05 -4.41
C ALA A 35 18.90 -14.26 -4.54
N TRP A 36 18.09 -14.15 -3.47
CA TRP A 36 16.76 -13.54 -3.51
C TRP A 36 16.79 -12.12 -4.06
N ARG A 37 17.58 -11.23 -3.46
CA ARG A 37 17.67 -9.81 -3.83
C ARG A 37 19.10 -9.41 -4.16
N ARG A 38 19.84 -10.31 -4.83
CA ARG A 38 21.19 -9.99 -5.31
C ARG A 38 21.15 -8.87 -6.35
N ALA A 39 22.26 -8.17 -6.55
CA ALA A 39 22.36 -7.10 -7.53
C ALA A 39 22.10 -7.63 -8.95
N GLU A 40 21.31 -6.88 -9.72
CA GLU A 40 20.94 -7.27 -11.09
C GLU A 40 22.15 -7.46 -12.03
N PRO A 41 23.18 -6.59 -12.03
CA PRO A 41 24.38 -6.77 -12.86
C PRO A 41 25.14 -8.06 -12.58
N GLU A 42 25.22 -8.47 -11.31
CA GLU A 42 25.89 -9.70 -10.91
C GLU A 42 25.14 -10.92 -11.44
N ALA A 43 23.81 -10.93 -11.29
CA ALA A 43 22.96 -12.01 -11.80
C ALA A 43 23.05 -12.11 -13.33
N VAL A 44 22.95 -10.99 -14.04
CA VAL A 44 22.99 -10.98 -15.51
C VAL A 44 24.35 -11.42 -16.05
N THR A 45 25.45 -11.06 -15.37
CA THR A 45 26.80 -11.50 -15.78
C THR A 45 26.94 -13.02 -15.71
N GLU A 46 26.56 -13.63 -14.60
CA GLU A 46 26.57 -15.09 -14.43
C GLU A 46 25.65 -15.80 -15.45
N LEU A 47 24.46 -15.23 -15.69
CA LEU A 47 23.52 -15.77 -16.67
C LEU A 47 24.02 -15.65 -18.11
N ALA A 48 24.72 -14.58 -18.47
CA ALA A 48 25.26 -14.37 -19.81
C ALA A 48 26.34 -15.42 -20.14
N GLU A 49 27.19 -15.75 -19.17
CA GLU A 49 28.17 -16.84 -19.32
C GLU A 49 27.47 -18.19 -19.49
N ALA A 50 26.46 -18.49 -18.66
CA ALA A 50 25.72 -19.74 -18.74
C ALA A 50 24.93 -19.88 -20.05
N ALA A 51 24.32 -18.80 -20.53
CA ALA A 51 23.51 -18.73 -21.75
C ALA A 51 24.33 -18.55 -23.04
N ASN A 52 25.66 -18.66 -23.01
CA ASN A 52 26.49 -18.49 -24.19
C ASN A 52 26.12 -19.49 -25.32
N ILE A 53 26.01 -18.99 -26.55
CA ILE A 53 25.60 -19.70 -27.77
C ILE A 53 26.63 -19.40 -28.87
N SER A 54 27.04 -20.41 -29.66
CA SER A 54 27.96 -20.21 -30.78
C SER A 54 27.30 -19.44 -31.93
N LEU A 55 28.09 -18.73 -32.72
CA LEU A 55 27.60 -17.95 -33.87
C LEU A 55 26.80 -18.81 -34.88
N GLU A 56 27.21 -20.07 -35.07
CA GLU A 56 26.50 -21.00 -35.96
C GLU A 56 25.10 -21.35 -35.43
N LEU A 57 24.98 -21.60 -34.12
CA LEU A 57 23.68 -21.87 -33.50
C LEU A 57 22.80 -20.62 -33.48
N ASP A 58 23.39 -19.45 -33.19
CA ASP A 58 22.67 -18.16 -33.19
C ASP A 58 22.03 -17.87 -34.56
N GLN A 59 22.73 -18.16 -35.66
CA GLN A 59 22.18 -18.03 -37.01
C GLN A 59 21.00 -18.99 -37.27
N LYS A 60 21.11 -20.26 -36.85
CA LYS A 60 20.01 -21.25 -36.97
C LYS A 60 18.79 -20.82 -36.15
N ILE A 61 19.02 -20.28 -34.96
CA ILE A 61 17.97 -19.75 -34.08
C ILE A 61 17.27 -18.58 -34.77
N TYR A 62 18.02 -17.65 -35.34
CA TYR A 62 17.48 -16.50 -36.07
C TYR A 62 16.59 -16.94 -37.23
N GLU A 63 17.07 -17.85 -38.09
CA GLU A 63 16.31 -18.34 -39.25
C GLU A 63 15.00 -19.02 -38.84
N LEU A 64 15.03 -19.86 -37.80
CA LEU A 64 13.84 -20.52 -37.28
C LEU A 64 12.88 -19.52 -36.63
N ALA A 65 13.38 -18.61 -35.79
CA ALA A 65 12.57 -17.59 -35.12
C ALA A 65 11.88 -16.68 -36.16
N PHE A 66 12.62 -16.26 -37.19
CA PHE A 66 12.08 -15.48 -38.30
C PHE A 66 10.98 -16.24 -39.03
N SER A 67 11.21 -17.50 -39.39
CA SER A 67 10.20 -18.32 -40.06
C SER A 67 8.92 -18.45 -39.24
N LEU A 68 9.03 -18.79 -37.95
CA LEU A 68 7.90 -18.93 -37.04
C LEU A 68 7.11 -17.62 -36.88
N ALA A 69 7.82 -16.51 -36.63
CA ALA A 69 7.22 -15.20 -36.42
C ALA A 69 6.58 -14.63 -37.70
N HIS A 70 7.27 -14.78 -38.85
CA HIS A 70 6.75 -14.36 -40.14
C HIS A 70 5.48 -15.14 -40.52
N ASN A 71 5.50 -16.47 -40.41
CA ASN A 71 4.33 -17.30 -40.67
C ASN A 71 3.17 -17.00 -39.71
N LEU A 72 3.47 -16.68 -38.44
CA LEU A 72 2.47 -16.28 -37.46
C LEU A 72 1.79 -14.96 -37.86
N ARG A 73 2.56 -13.99 -38.35
CA ARG A 73 2.08 -12.67 -38.79
C ARG A 73 1.33 -12.71 -40.13
N GLU A 74 1.80 -13.51 -41.09
CA GLU A 74 1.22 -13.63 -42.44
C GLU A 74 0.03 -14.60 -42.52
N ARG A 75 -0.28 -15.29 -41.43
CA ARG A 75 -1.44 -16.18 -41.37
C ARG A 75 -2.71 -15.39 -41.68
N LYS A 76 -3.33 -15.62 -42.85
CA LYS A 76 -4.65 -15.06 -43.18
C LYS A 76 -5.60 -15.39 -42.04
N SER A 77 -6.22 -14.38 -41.45
CA SER A 77 -7.26 -14.50 -40.42
C SER A 77 -8.34 -15.46 -40.93
N SER A 78 -8.18 -16.74 -40.63
CA SER A 78 -9.02 -17.78 -41.20
C SER A 78 -10.28 -17.83 -40.36
N ALA A 79 -11.40 -17.52 -41.00
CA ALA A 79 -12.78 -17.58 -40.51
C ALA A 79 -12.99 -18.43 -39.25
N GLY A 80 -13.00 -17.77 -38.08
CA GLY A 80 -13.27 -18.37 -36.79
C GLY A 80 -13.44 -17.29 -35.71
N LYS A 81 -14.11 -17.63 -34.59
CA LYS A 81 -14.44 -16.70 -33.49
C LYS A 81 -13.22 -15.92 -32.95
N ALA A 82 -12.04 -16.53 -32.92
CA ALA A 82 -10.78 -15.89 -32.47
C ALA A 82 -10.32 -14.72 -33.38
N GLY A 83 -10.56 -14.81 -34.69
CA GLY A 83 -10.25 -13.71 -35.63
C GLY A 83 -11.22 -12.52 -35.50
N ILE A 84 -12.40 -12.73 -34.93
CA ILE A 84 -13.39 -11.67 -34.68
C ILE A 84 -13.01 -10.85 -33.44
N VAL A 85 -12.49 -11.47 -32.37
CA VAL A 85 -12.05 -10.76 -31.16
C VAL A 85 -10.72 -10.04 -31.38
N GLN A 86 -9.76 -10.70 -32.04
CA GLN A 86 -8.50 -10.04 -32.42
C GLN A 86 -8.72 -8.98 -33.50
N GLY A 87 -9.69 -9.21 -34.40
CA GLY A 87 -10.25 -8.21 -35.28
C GLY A 87 -10.91 -7.06 -34.52
N LEU A 88 -11.69 -7.32 -33.46
CA LEU A 88 -12.29 -6.27 -32.61
C LEU A 88 -11.20 -5.42 -31.93
N LEU A 89 -10.13 -6.05 -31.43
CA LEU A 89 -8.99 -5.38 -30.80
C LEU A 89 -8.13 -4.57 -31.80
N GLN A 90 -8.17 -4.91 -33.09
CA GLN A 90 -7.44 -4.21 -34.17
C GLN A 90 -8.30 -3.19 -34.93
N GLU A 91 -9.58 -3.50 -35.18
CA GLU A 91 -10.56 -2.74 -35.97
C GLU A 91 -11.11 -1.56 -35.16
N PHE A 92 -11.24 -1.73 -33.85
CA PHE A 92 -11.20 -0.61 -32.93
C PHE A 92 -9.72 -0.41 -32.60
N SER A 93 -9.07 0.58 -33.21
CA SER A 93 -7.68 0.98 -32.90
C SER A 93 -7.60 1.59 -31.50
N LEU A 94 -8.00 0.79 -30.52
CA LEU A 94 -7.98 1.07 -29.11
C LEU A 94 -6.51 1.07 -28.74
N SER A 95 -6.04 2.20 -28.23
CA SER A 95 -4.82 2.22 -27.44
C SER A 95 -4.94 1.14 -26.34
N SER A 96 -3.82 0.60 -25.86
CA SER A 96 -3.79 -0.43 -24.80
C SER A 96 -4.68 -0.05 -23.60
N GLN A 97 -4.88 1.24 -23.34
CA GLN A 97 -5.76 1.77 -22.29
C GLN A 97 -7.26 1.64 -22.59
N GLU A 98 -7.71 1.84 -23.83
CA GLU A 98 -9.14 1.76 -24.17
C GLU A 98 -9.62 0.30 -24.26
N GLY A 99 -8.74 -0.61 -24.70
CA GLY A 99 -8.98 -2.05 -24.64
C GLY A 99 -9.06 -2.56 -23.19
N VAL A 100 -8.16 -2.10 -22.33
CA VAL A 100 -8.21 -2.38 -20.87
C VAL A 100 -9.48 -1.79 -20.26
N ALA A 101 -9.87 -0.56 -20.59
CA ALA A 101 -11.08 0.07 -20.06
C ALA A 101 -12.37 -0.69 -20.45
N LEU A 102 -12.47 -1.16 -21.70
CA LEU A 102 -13.60 -1.97 -22.15
C LEU A 102 -13.68 -3.32 -21.43
N MET A 103 -12.52 -3.93 -21.15
CA MET A 103 -12.44 -5.19 -20.42
C MET A 103 -12.71 -5.02 -18.92
N CYS A 104 -12.19 -3.96 -18.29
CA CYS A 104 -12.50 -3.60 -16.90
C CYS A 104 -14.00 -3.27 -16.75
N LEU A 105 -14.60 -2.62 -17.75
CA LEU A 105 -16.03 -2.42 -17.80
C LEU A 105 -16.74 -3.78 -17.85
N ALA A 106 -16.47 -4.62 -18.84
CA ALA A 106 -17.07 -5.96 -18.96
C ALA A 106 -16.92 -6.80 -17.67
N GLU A 107 -15.74 -6.81 -17.07
CA GLU A 107 -15.45 -7.53 -15.83
C GLU A 107 -16.32 -7.05 -14.67
N ALA A 108 -16.36 -5.74 -14.43
CA ALA A 108 -17.13 -5.20 -13.33
C ALA A 108 -18.65 -5.32 -13.58
N LEU A 109 -19.13 -5.31 -14.83
CA LEU A 109 -20.57 -5.54 -15.13
C LEU A 109 -21.07 -6.95 -14.78
N LEU A 110 -20.20 -7.96 -14.78
CA LEU A 110 -20.56 -9.33 -14.41
C LEU A 110 -20.51 -9.57 -12.89
N ARG A 111 -19.68 -8.81 -12.18
CA ARG A 111 -19.44 -8.96 -10.74
C ARG A 111 -20.42 -8.18 -9.90
N ILE A 112 -20.90 -7.05 -10.41
CA ILE A 112 -21.84 -6.21 -9.70
C ILE A 112 -23.20 -6.94 -9.64
N PRO A 113 -23.66 -7.35 -8.45
CA PRO A 113 -24.88 -8.14 -8.30
C PRO A 113 -26.15 -7.33 -8.63
N ASP A 114 -26.12 -6.01 -8.38
CA ASP A 114 -27.27 -5.15 -8.55
C ASP A 114 -27.25 -4.40 -9.90
N THR A 115 -28.43 -4.19 -10.48
CA THR A 115 -28.52 -3.58 -11.82
C THR A 115 -28.19 -2.08 -11.82
N ALA A 116 -28.40 -1.37 -10.70
CA ALA A 116 -28.24 0.08 -10.65
C ALA A 116 -26.76 0.48 -10.67
N THR A 117 -25.94 -0.13 -9.82
CA THR A 117 -24.48 0.06 -9.78
C THR A 117 -23.84 -0.37 -11.10
N ARG A 118 -24.35 -1.44 -11.72
CA ARG A 118 -23.92 -1.87 -13.04
C ARG A 118 -24.18 -0.80 -14.09
N ASP A 119 -25.39 -0.27 -14.16
CA ASP A 119 -25.76 0.79 -15.09
C ASP A 119 -24.94 2.07 -14.84
N LEU A 120 -24.58 2.35 -13.58
CA LEU A 120 -23.75 3.48 -13.20
C LEU A 120 -22.32 3.33 -13.75
N LEU A 121 -21.72 2.15 -13.62
CA LEU A 121 -20.43 1.86 -14.22
C LEU A 121 -20.47 1.95 -15.77
N ILE A 122 -21.51 1.43 -16.42
CA ILE A 122 -21.70 1.59 -17.87
C ILE A 122 -21.68 3.07 -18.24
N ARG A 123 -22.45 3.89 -17.51
CA ARG A 123 -22.46 5.34 -17.73
C ARG A 123 -21.07 5.93 -17.54
N ASP A 124 -20.41 5.62 -16.43
CA ASP A 124 -19.10 6.17 -16.05
C ASP A 124 -18.01 5.87 -17.09
N LYS A 125 -18.03 4.66 -17.68
CA LYS A 125 -17.03 4.24 -18.68
C LYS A 125 -17.42 4.49 -20.15
N ILE A 126 -18.72 4.52 -20.49
CA ILE A 126 -19.19 4.73 -21.89
C ILE A 126 -19.60 6.19 -22.18
N ASN A 127 -20.20 6.92 -21.23
CA ASN A 127 -20.73 8.27 -21.46
C ASN A 127 -19.71 9.41 -21.28
N GLN A 128 -18.41 9.14 -21.22
CA GLN A 128 -17.36 10.17 -21.32
C GLN A 128 -17.35 10.89 -22.70
N GLY A 129 -18.32 10.60 -23.58
CA GLY A 129 -18.62 11.29 -24.84
C GLY A 129 -19.36 12.65 -24.75
N ASN A 130 -19.65 13.20 -23.55
CA ASN A 130 -20.35 14.49 -23.42
C ASN A 130 -19.38 15.69 -23.25
N TRP A 131 -18.71 16.05 -24.33
CA TRP A 131 -17.51 16.91 -24.34
C TRP A 131 -17.76 18.42 -24.15
N LYS A 132 -18.96 18.87 -23.75
CA LYS A 132 -19.24 20.32 -23.58
C LYS A 132 -19.29 20.79 -22.14
N GLU A 133 -19.46 19.87 -21.19
CA GLU A 133 -19.47 20.20 -19.75
C GLU A 133 -18.24 19.66 -19.01
N HIS A 134 -17.33 18.94 -19.69
CA HIS A 134 -16.13 18.31 -19.10
C HIS A 134 -14.82 18.75 -19.79
N LEU A 135 -14.78 19.95 -20.36
CA LEU A 135 -13.64 20.47 -21.13
C LEU A 135 -12.40 20.89 -20.32
N GLY A 136 -12.25 20.41 -19.08
CA GLY A 136 -11.09 20.75 -18.24
C GLY A 136 -10.70 19.70 -17.20
N GLN A 137 -11.28 18.49 -17.24
CA GLN A 137 -11.11 17.48 -16.20
C GLN A 137 -10.50 16.20 -16.78
N SER A 138 -9.20 16.04 -16.55
CA SER A 138 -8.31 14.88 -16.73
C SER A 138 -7.14 15.13 -17.70
N ASN A 139 -5.92 15.06 -17.16
CA ASN A 139 -4.65 15.06 -17.91
C ASN A 139 -4.31 13.68 -18.50
N LEU A 140 -5.29 12.78 -18.66
CA LEU A 140 -5.06 11.48 -19.29
C LEU A 140 -5.42 11.43 -20.78
N MET A 141 -5.71 12.56 -21.42
CA MET A 141 -6.40 12.52 -22.71
C MET A 141 -5.97 13.56 -23.75
N PHE A 142 -4.72 14.05 -23.80
CA PHE A 142 -4.34 14.94 -24.93
C PHE A 142 -2.89 14.81 -25.43
N VAL A 143 -2.68 13.88 -26.37
CA VAL A 143 -1.60 13.98 -27.39
C VAL A 143 -2.12 13.89 -28.83
N ASN A 144 -3.30 13.33 -29.10
CA ASN A 144 -3.59 12.85 -30.46
C ASN A 144 -4.48 13.72 -31.36
N ALA A 145 -4.71 15.01 -31.07
CA ALA A 145 -5.49 15.86 -31.98
C ALA A 145 -4.77 16.18 -33.32
N ALA A 146 -3.45 15.95 -33.43
CA ALA A 146 -2.70 16.15 -34.67
C ALA A 146 -2.58 14.87 -35.55
N ALA A 147 -2.79 13.68 -34.97
CA ALA A 147 -2.60 12.40 -35.66
C ALA A 147 -3.80 12.02 -36.56
N TRP A 148 -5.01 12.34 -36.11
CA TRP A 148 -6.24 11.93 -36.81
C TRP A 148 -6.54 12.74 -38.08
N GLY A 149 -5.97 13.94 -38.22
CA GLY A 149 -6.12 14.78 -39.42
C GLY A 149 -5.21 14.34 -40.59
N LEU A 150 -4.07 13.71 -40.30
CA LEU A 150 -3.12 13.25 -41.33
C LEU A 150 -3.50 11.86 -41.89
N MET A 151 -4.17 11.04 -41.08
CA MET A 151 -4.39 9.62 -41.37
C MET A 151 -5.59 9.34 -42.28
N LEU A 152 -6.54 10.29 -42.43
CA LEU A 152 -7.80 10.05 -43.14
C LEU A 152 -7.94 10.68 -44.54
N THR A 153 -7.08 11.61 -44.97
CA THR A 153 -7.32 12.35 -46.24
C THR A 153 -6.15 12.41 -47.23
N GLY A 154 -4.92 12.06 -46.84
CA GLY A 154 -3.79 11.88 -47.76
C GLY A 154 -3.41 13.08 -48.65
N LYS A 155 -3.98 14.28 -48.45
CA LYS A 155 -3.61 15.54 -49.12
C LYS A 155 -3.78 16.74 -48.19
N LEU A 156 -2.79 17.64 -48.19
CA LEU A 156 -2.89 18.97 -47.59
C LEU A 156 -3.90 19.81 -48.39
N MET A 157 -5.04 20.15 -47.79
CA MET A 157 -5.87 21.27 -48.25
C MET A 157 -6.46 22.04 -47.07
N GLU A 158 -6.62 23.34 -47.33
CA GLU A 158 -6.96 24.42 -46.41
C GLU A 158 -8.20 24.18 -45.56
N THR A 159 -8.14 24.75 -44.36
CA THR A 159 -9.13 24.74 -43.27
C THR A 159 -10.57 25.04 -43.71
N PRO A 160 -11.50 24.07 -43.61
CA PRO A 160 -12.93 24.36 -43.66
C PRO A 160 -13.48 24.59 -42.24
N LYS A 161 -14.37 25.58 -42.14
CA LYS A 161 -15.06 26.03 -40.93
C LYS A 161 -15.89 24.92 -40.25
N GLN A 162 -15.86 24.99 -38.91
CA GLN A 162 -16.73 24.35 -37.92
C GLN A 162 -18.05 23.76 -38.45
N THR A 163 -18.19 22.43 -38.29
CA THR A 163 -19.36 21.51 -38.33
C THR A 163 -18.95 20.29 -39.18
N SER A 164 -19.13 19.02 -38.82
CA SER A 164 -19.96 18.33 -37.84
C SER A 164 -19.53 16.84 -37.83
N LEU A 165 -18.91 16.34 -36.73
CA LEU A 165 -18.71 14.91 -36.45
C LEU A 165 -19.54 14.43 -35.24
N SER A 166 -19.94 15.37 -34.38
CA SER A 166 -20.82 15.13 -33.23
C SER A 166 -22.24 14.70 -33.64
N SER A 167 -22.75 15.08 -34.81
CA SER A 167 -24.10 14.73 -35.26
C SER A 167 -24.25 13.27 -35.72
N VAL A 168 -23.16 12.64 -36.19
CA VAL A 168 -23.15 11.26 -36.70
C VAL A 168 -23.16 10.26 -35.54
N LEU A 169 -22.40 10.54 -34.47
CA LEU A 169 -22.38 9.71 -33.27
C LEU A 169 -23.65 9.89 -32.42
N THR A 170 -24.16 11.12 -32.33
CA THR A 170 -25.46 11.41 -31.69
C THR A 170 -26.62 10.75 -32.44
N GLY A 171 -26.53 10.63 -33.76
CA GLY A 171 -27.53 9.92 -34.59
C GLY A 171 -27.55 8.39 -34.42
N LEU A 172 -26.41 7.78 -34.07
CA LEU A 172 -26.29 6.34 -33.75
C LEU A 172 -26.77 6.02 -32.33
N LEU A 173 -26.42 6.88 -31.36
CA LEU A 173 -26.85 6.78 -29.97
C LEU A 173 -28.34 7.12 -29.77
N ALA A 174 -28.91 8.00 -30.61
CA ALA A 174 -30.35 8.29 -30.60
C ALA A 174 -31.21 7.21 -31.30
N ARG A 175 -30.63 6.35 -32.15
CA ARG A 175 -31.35 5.29 -32.89
C ARG A 175 -31.35 3.92 -32.21
N SER A 176 -30.52 3.70 -31.18
CA SER A 176 -30.34 2.38 -30.55
C SER A 176 -30.48 2.49 -29.03
N GLY A 177 -31.62 2.05 -28.47
CA GLY A 177 -31.91 2.17 -27.04
C GLY A 177 -30.92 1.39 -26.14
N ARG A 178 -30.79 1.83 -24.86
CA ARG A 178 -29.89 1.28 -23.81
C ARG A 178 -29.85 -0.26 -23.74
N GLY A 179 -30.94 -0.95 -24.09
CA GLY A 179 -31.02 -2.41 -24.12
C GLY A 179 -30.17 -3.10 -25.21
N ILE A 180 -29.80 -2.39 -26.28
CA ILE A 180 -28.97 -2.95 -27.37
C ILE A 180 -27.49 -2.97 -26.98
N ILE A 181 -26.98 -1.92 -26.31
CA ILE A 181 -25.60 -1.86 -25.81
C ILE A 181 -25.40 -2.94 -24.74
N ARG A 182 -26.35 -3.10 -23.82
CA ARG A 182 -26.33 -4.18 -22.83
C ARG A 182 -26.27 -5.57 -23.47
N LYS A 183 -27.13 -5.85 -24.46
CA LYS A 183 -27.08 -7.10 -25.22
C LYS A 183 -25.77 -7.28 -25.98
N ALA A 184 -25.19 -6.21 -26.52
CA ALA A 184 -23.91 -6.27 -27.24
C ALA A 184 -22.74 -6.59 -26.30
N VAL A 185 -22.70 -6.00 -25.10
CA VAL A 185 -21.69 -6.31 -24.07
C VAL A 185 -21.88 -7.73 -23.54
N ASP A 186 -23.12 -8.14 -23.23
CA ASP A 186 -23.43 -9.51 -22.79
C ASP A 186 -22.99 -10.57 -23.83
N VAL A 187 -23.21 -10.29 -25.12
CA VAL A 187 -22.77 -11.16 -26.22
C VAL A 187 -21.25 -11.14 -26.39
N ALA A 188 -20.60 -9.97 -26.33
CA ALA A 188 -19.15 -9.86 -26.39
C ALA A 188 -18.47 -10.62 -25.25
N MET A 189 -19.03 -10.56 -24.04
CA MET A 189 -18.50 -11.29 -22.89
C MET A 189 -18.70 -12.79 -22.99
N ARG A 190 -19.86 -13.29 -23.44
CA ARG A 190 -20.02 -14.73 -23.71
C ARG A 190 -19.01 -15.21 -24.75
N MET A 191 -18.78 -14.40 -25.80
CA MET A 191 -17.79 -14.72 -26.83
C MET A 191 -16.35 -14.70 -26.29
N MET A 192 -16.02 -13.81 -25.35
CA MET A 192 -14.70 -13.77 -24.71
C MET A 192 -14.51 -14.84 -23.63
N GLY A 193 -15.57 -15.18 -22.87
CA GLY A 193 -15.58 -16.30 -21.94
C GLY A 193 -15.22 -17.60 -22.65
N GLU A 194 -15.87 -17.89 -23.79
CA GLU A 194 -15.55 -19.04 -24.65
C GLU A 194 -14.12 -19.03 -25.24
N GLN A 195 -13.39 -17.90 -25.21
CA GLN A 195 -12.03 -17.78 -25.73
C GLN A 195 -10.96 -17.87 -24.64
N PHE A 196 -11.24 -17.39 -23.42
CA PHE A 196 -10.27 -17.37 -22.31
C PHE A 196 -10.45 -18.51 -21.31
N VAL A 197 -11.61 -19.16 -21.26
CA VAL A 197 -11.78 -20.47 -20.62
C VAL A 197 -12.04 -21.54 -21.67
N THR A 198 -11.48 -22.72 -21.44
CA THR A 198 -11.74 -23.88 -22.29
C THR A 198 -13.15 -24.44 -22.05
N GLY A 199 -13.74 -24.20 -20.88
CA GLY A 199 -15.14 -24.53 -20.55
C GLY A 199 -15.52 -24.00 -19.16
N GLU A 200 -16.82 -23.88 -18.87
CA GLU A 200 -17.29 -23.47 -17.54
C GLU A 200 -17.09 -24.58 -16.52
N THR A 201 -17.15 -25.84 -16.99
CA THR A 201 -16.90 -27.03 -16.19
C THR A 201 -15.77 -27.88 -16.79
N ILE A 202 -15.16 -28.73 -15.96
CA ILE A 202 -14.09 -29.61 -16.42
C ILE A 202 -14.55 -30.57 -17.54
N ASN A 203 -15.80 -31.02 -17.50
CA ASN A 203 -16.33 -31.91 -18.53
C ASN A 203 -16.45 -31.22 -19.89
N GLU A 204 -16.92 -29.96 -19.91
CA GLU A 204 -16.95 -29.15 -21.13
C GLU A 204 -15.55 -28.90 -21.67
N ALA A 205 -14.62 -28.54 -20.78
CA ALA A 205 -13.23 -28.29 -21.16
C ALA A 205 -12.55 -29.54 -21.76
N LEU A 206 -12.88 -30.73 -21.25
CA LEU A 206 -12.41 -32.01 -21.81
C LEU A 206 -13.00 -32.29 -23.20
N GLU A 207 -14.27 -31.97 -23.45
CA GLU A 207 -14.89 -32.13 -24.77
C GLU A 207 -14.29 -31.15 -25.79
N HIS A 208 -14.08 -29.89 -25.41
CA HIS A 208 -13.47 -28.87 -26.26
C HIS A 208 -11.99 -29.12 -26.56
N ALA A 209 -11.29 -29.89 -25.74
CA ALA A 209 -9.89 -30.25 -25.95
C ALA A 209 -9.67 -31.30 -27.07
N LYS A 210 -10.63 -32.20 -27.31
CA LYS A 210 -10.49 -33.34 -28.24
C LYS A 210 -9.97 -32.98 -29.64
N PRO A 211 -10.47 -31.91 -30.32
CA PRO A 211 -9.99 -31.56 -31.67
C PRO A 211 -8.50 -31.22 -31.71
N PHE A 212 -7.96 -30.56 -30.69
CA PHE A 212 -6.54 -30.24 -30.60
C PHE A 212 -5.72 -31.43 -30.10
N GLU A 213 -6.26 -32.28 -29.22
CA GLU A 213 -5.60 -33.54 -28.84
C GLU A 213 -5.37 -34.45 -30.06
N HIS A 214 -6.33 -34.53 -30.98
CA HIS A 214 -6.19 -35.27 -32.25
C HIS A 214 -5.08 -34.71 -33.16
N LYS A 215 -4.75 -33.41 -33.05
CA LYS A 215 -3.63 -32.78 -33.75
C LYS A 215 -2.28 -33.01 -33.05
N GLY A 216 -2.26 -33.64 -31.87
CA GLY A 216 -1.05 -33.90 -31.10
C GLY A 216 -0.82 -32.94 -29.92
N PHE A 217 -1.75 -32.03 -29.63
CA PHE A 217 -1.66 -31.20 -28.41
C PHE A 217 -1.98 -32.02 -27.16
N ARG A 218 -1.54 -31.51 -26.01
CA ARG A 218 -1.83 -32.06 -24.68
C ARG A 218 -2.49 -30.97 -23.84
N TYR A 219 -3.07 -31.31 -22.69
CA TYR A 219 -3.73 -30.33 -21.83
C TYR A 219 -3.23 -30.39 -20.37
N SER A 220 -3.23 -29.23 -19.70
CA SER A 220 -3.11 -29.07 -18.25
C SER A 220 -4.23 -28.13 -17.81
N TYR A 221 -5.16 -28.61 -17.00
CA TYR A 221 -6.32 -27.82 -16.60
C TYR A 221 -6.03 -26.94 -15.38
N ASP A 222 -6.39 -25.66 -15.45
CA ASP A 222 -6.29 -24.67 -14.38
C ASP A 222 -7.69 -24.35 -13.87
N MET A 223 -8.00 -24.79 -12.65
CA MET A 223 -9.35 -24.63 -12.07
C MET A 223 -9.62 -23.22 -11.51
N LEU A 224 -8.75 -22.25 -11.81
CA LEU A 224 -8.87 -20.83 -11.45
C LEU A 224 -8.95 -20.50 -9.94
N GLY A 225 -8.90 -21.49 -9.05
CA GLY A 225 -8.85 -21.28 -7.61
C GLY A 225 -7.50 -20.69 -7.18
N GLU A 226 -7.55 -19.60 -6.41
CA GLU A 226 -6.40 -18.96 -5.77
C GLU A 226 -6.82 -18.18 -4.51
N ALA A 227 -5.84 -17.84 -3.68
CA ALA A 227 -5.98 -16.92 -2.54
C ALA A 227 -7.20 -17.19 -1.64
N ALA A 228 -7.31 -18.40 -1.10
CA ALA A 228 -8.31 -18.68 -0.08
C ALA A 228 -8.13 -17.71 1.11
N LEU A 229 -9.22 -17.12 1.61
CA LEU A 229 -9.20 -16.28 2.82
C LEU A 229 -9.84 -16.98 4.01
N THR A 230 -10.63 -18.02 3.75
CA THR A 230 -11.34 -18.78 4.76
C THR A 230 -11.07 -20.28 4.58
N GLU A 231 -11.24 -21.05 5.65
CA GLU A 231 -11.16 -22.52 5.56
C GLU A 231 -12.22 -23.08 4.60
N HIS A 232 -13.39 -22.44 4.53
CA HIS A 232 -14.44 -22.82 3.59
C HIS A 232 -14.01 -22.66 2.13
N ASP A 233 -13.30 -21.58 1.79
CA ASP A 233 -12.75 -21.41 0.43
C ASP A 233 -11.71 -22.49 0.13
N ALA A 234 -10.82 -22.77 1.08
CA ALA A 234 -9.80 -23.80 0.94
C ALA A 234 -10.42 -25.20 0.71
N GLU A 235 -11.46 -25.55 1.46
CA GLU A 235 -12.21 -26.79 1.27
C GLU A 235 -12.98 -26.82 -0.05
N ARG A 236 -13.58 -25.70 -0.48
CA ARG A 236 -14.23 -25.61 -1.79
C ARG A 236 -13.23 -25.92 -2.90
N TYR A 237 -12.10 -25.21 -2.93
CA TYR A 237 -11.08 -25.42 -3.97
C TYR A 237 -10.46 -26.83 -3.92
N TYR A 238 -10.23 -27.39 -2.73
CA TYR A 238 -9.78 -28.77 -2.59
C TYR A 238 -10.77 -29.77 -3.23
N ASN A 239 -12.07 -29.58 -3.02
CA ASN A 239 -13.10 -30.41 -3.64
C ASN A 239 -13.18 -30.21 -5.15
N ASP A 240 -13.03 -28.98 -5.64
CA ASP A 240 -13.00 -28.67 -7.08
C ASP A 240 -11.82 -29.36 -7.77
N TYR A 241 -10.63 -29.31 -7.17
CA TYR A 241 -9.45 -30.04 -7.67
C TYR A 241 -9.67 -31.55 -7.63
N THR A 242 -10.26 -32.08 -6.56
CA THR A 242 -10.55 -33.52 -6.42
C THR A 242 -11.49 -34.00 -7.55
N GLN A 243 -12.56 -33.27 -7.81
CA GLN A 243 -13.52 -33.58 -8.88
C GLN A 243 -12.87 -33.46 -10.27
N ALA A 244 -12.06 -32.43 -10.49
CA ALA A 244 -11.32 -32.25 -11.73
C ALA A 244 -10.34 -33.40 -11.99
N ILE A 245 -9.56 -33.82 -10.99
CA ILE A 245 -8.63 -34.96 -11.11
C ILE A 245 -9.38 -36.24 -11.50
N HIS A 246 -10.56 -36.51 -10.91
CA HIS A 246 -11.38 -37.65 -11.31
C HIS A 246 -11.84 -37.58 -12.76
N ALA A 247 -12.29 -36.42 -13.24
CA ALA A 247 -12.76 -36.23 -14.61
C ALA A 247 -11.60 -36.37 -15.61
N ILE A 248 -10.49 -35.67 -15.35
CA ILE A 248 -9.27 -35.68 -16.17
C ILE A 248 -8.68 -37.10 -16.21
N GLY A 249 -8.61 -37.78 -15.07
CA GLY A 249 -8.09 -39.14 -14.97
C GLY A 249 -8.89 -40.16 -15.79
N LYS A 250 -10.22 -40.08 -15.77
CA LYS A 250 -11.09 -40.91 -16.62
C LYS A 250 -10.88 -40.61 -18.10
N ALA A 251 -10.80 -39.35 -18.48
CA ALA A 251 -10.57 -38.93 -19.86
C ALA A 251 -9.15 -39.23 -20.35
N SER A 252 -8.17 -39.30 -19.46
CA SER A 252 -6.79 -39.68 -19.76
C SER A 252 -6.72 -41.10 -20.35
N ASN A 253 -7.57 -42.02 -19.88
CA ASN A 253 -7.64 -43.40 -20.37
C ASN A 253 -6.26 -44.09 -20.40
N SER A 254 -5.49 -43.93 -19.32
CA SER A 254 -4.14 -44.50 -19.15
C SER A 254 -3.11 -44.06 -20.20
N ARG A 255 -3.27 -42.88 -20.81
CA ARG A 255 -2.25 -42.25 -21.66
C ARG A 255 -0.99 -41.82 -20.89
N GLY A 256 -1.04 -41.86 -19.57
CA GLY A 256 0.08 -41.54 -18.67
C GLY A 256 0.37 -40.05 -18.57
N VAL A 257 1.39 -39.71 -17.79
CA VAL A 257 1.67 -38.32 -17.38
C VAL A 257 2.17 -37.40 -18.51
N TYR A 258 2.70 -37.98 -19.60
CA TYR A 258 3.25 -37.23 -20.74
C TYR A 258 2.22 -37.08 -21.87
N GLU A 259 1.60 -38.18 -22.32
CA GLU A 259 0.65 -38.15 -23.44
C GLU A 259 -0.79 -37.86 -23.01
N GLY A 260 -1.11 -38.07 -21.73
CA GLY A 260 -2.40 -37.74 -21.15
C GLY A 260 -2.49 -36.28 -20.70
N PRO A 261 -3.70 -35.81 -20.37
CA PRO A 261 -3.90 -34.52 -19.72
C PRO A 261 -3.41 -34.53 -18.26
N GLY A 262 -3.17 -33.34 -17.72
CA GLY A 262 -2.83 -33.12 -16.31
C GLY A 262 -3.66 -32.00 -15.69
N ILE A 263 -3.36 -31.68 -14.44
CA ILE A 263 -3.97 -30.56 -13.70
C ILE A 263 -2.89 -29.65 -13.13
N SER A 264 -3.22 -28.36 -12.99
CA SER A 264 -2.44 -27.37 -12.27
C SER A 264 -3.20 -26.92 -11.02
N ILE A 265 -2.50 -26.87 -9.89
CA ILE A 265 -3.02 -26.42 -8.60
C ILE A 265 -2.22 -25.23 -8.08
N LYS A 266 -2.86 -24.33 -7.32
CA LYS A 266 -2.21 -23.24 -6.60
C LYS A 266 -2.26 -23.52 -5.11
N LEU A 267 -1.15 -23.31 -4.40
CA LEU A 267 -1.07 -23.64 -2.99
C LEU A 267 -1.88 -22.65 -2.13
N SER A 268 -1.94 -21.38 -2.53
CA SER A 268 -2.80 -20.38 -1.89
C SER A 268 -4.30 -20.71 -1.95
N ALA A 269 -4.74 -21.53 -2.90
CA ALA A 269 -6.13 -21.98 -2.98
C ALA A 269 -6.45 -23.03 -1.90
N LEU A 270 -5.45 -23.73 -1.37
CA LEU A 270 -5.64 -24.88 -0.49
C LEU A 270 -5.50 -24.54 1.00
N HIS A 271 -5.13 -23.29 1.34
CA HIS A 271 -4.99 -22.87 2.72
C HIS A 271 -5.10 -21.35 2.88
N PRO A 272 -5.88 -20.87 3.86
CA PRO A 272 -6.13 -19.45 4.00
C PRO A 272 -4.91 -18.64 4.47
N ARG A 273 -3.93 -19.30 5.08
CA ARG A 273 -2.72 -18.67 5.63
C ARG A 273 -1.43 -19.25 5.03
N TYR A 274 -1.35 -19.34 3.71
CA TYR A 274 -0.16 -19.80 2.99
C TYR A 274 0.95 -18.72 2.98
N GLN A 275 1.72 -18.65 4.07
CA GLN A 275 2.80 -17.67 4.29
C GLN A 275 3.86 -18.19 5.28
N ARG A 276 5.09 -17.65 5.24
CA ARG A 276 6.25 -18.12 6.04
C ARG A 276 6.00 -18.08 7.54
N ALA A 277 5.31 -17.03 8.00
CA ALA A 277 4.95 -16.87 9.40
C ALA A 277 4.05 -18.01 9.93
N GLN A 278 3.37 -18.76 9.05
CA GLN A 278 2.43 -19.81 9.41
C GLN A 278 2.94 -21.19 8.96
N ILE A 279 4.27 -21.37 8.92
CA ILE A 279 4.93 -22.55 8.35
C ILE A 279 4.44 -23.88 8.96
N ASP A 280 4.21 -23.92 10.28
CA ASP A 280 3.70 -25.10 10.99
C ASP A 280 2.34 -25.52 10.43
N ARG A 281 1.44 -24.54 10.25
CA ARG A 281 0.09 -24.76 9.71
C ARG A 281 0.16 -25.19 8.25
N VAL A 282 1.05 -24.60 7.46
CA VAL A 282 1.27 -25.01 6.06
C VAL A 282 1.70 -26.49 5.98
N HIS A 283 2.61 -26.94 6.85
CA HIS A 283 3.05 -28.34 6.86
C HIS A 283 2.03 -29.31 7.46
N HIS A 284 1.18 -28.88 8.40
CA HIS A 284 0.19 -29.75 9.05
C HIS A 284 -1.18 -29.76 8.36
N GLU A 285 -1.60 -28.65 7.76
CA GLU A 285 -2.94 -28.47 7.17
C GLU A 285 -2.86 -28.55 5.63
N LEU A 286 -2.10 -27.65 5.00
CA LEU A 286 -2.01 -27.55 3.54
C LEU A 286 -1.37 -28.79 2.91
N TYR A 287 -0.25 -29.27 3.46
CA TYR A 287 0.48 -30.40 2.90
C TYR A 287 -0.40 -31.65 2.75
N ASN A 288 -1.26 -31.91 3.74
CA ASN A 288 -2.15 -33.07 3.73
C ASN A 288 -3.12 -33.04 2.53
N LYS A 289 -3.66 -31.85 2.21
CA LYS A 289 -4.51 -31.65 1.02
C LYS A 289 -3.73 -31.90 -0.27
N VAL A 290 -2.53 -31.32 -0.40
CA VAL A 290 -1.66 -31.54 -1.57
C VAL A 290 -1.30 -33.01 -1.75
N PHE A 291 -0.92 -33.69 -0.67
CA PHE A 291 -0.56 -35.10 -0.70
C PHE A 291 -1.73 -36.00 -1.11
N ALA A 292 -2.95 -35.70 -0.63
CA ALA A 292 -4.15 -36.42 -1.04
C ALA A 292 -4.45 -36.25 -2.55
N LEU A 293 -4.36 -35.02 -3.07
CA LEU A 293 -4.52 -34.75 -4.51
C LEU A 293 -3.44 -35.46 -5.34
N ALA A 294 -2.18 -35.48 -4.88
CA ALA A 294 -1.09 -36.19 -5.53
C ALA A 294 -1.30 -37.72 -5.55
N CYS A 295 -1.78 -38.30 -4.45
CA CYS A 295 -2.14 -39.71 -4.40
C CYS A 295 -3.25 -40.04 -5.39
N LEU A 296 -4.25 -39.17 -5.52
CA LEU A 296 -5.35 -39.33 -6.47
C LEU A 296 -4.86 -39.19 -7.92
N ALA A 297 -4.04 -38.19 -8.22
CA ALA A 297 -3.43 -38.02 -9.55
C ALA A 297 -2.57 -39.22 -9.95
N LYS A 298 -1.81 -39.79 -9.00
CA LYS A 298 -1.07 -41.04 -9.20
C LYS A 298 -1.98 -42.22 -9.55
N GLN A 299 -3.15 -42.36 -8.92
CA GLN A 299 -4.08 -43.46 -9.21
C GLN A 299 -4.52 -43.48 -10.68
N TYR A 300 -4.65 -42.31 -11.30
CA TYR A 300 -4.99 -42.16 -12.71
C TYR A 300 -3.77 -42.02 -13.64
N ASP A 301 -2.56 -42.02 -13.08
CA ASP A 301 -1.29 -41.74 -13.77
C ASP A 301 -1.33 -40.46 -14.63
N ILE A 302 -1.88 -39.38 -14.06
CA ILE A 302 -1.88 -38.05 -14.69
C ILE A 302 -0.86 -37.13 -14.04
N GLY A 303 -0.44 -36.06 -14.74
CA GLY A 303 0.42 -35.02 -14.15
C GLY A 303 -0.36 -34.12 -13.19
N LEU A 304 0.24 -33.80 -12.04
CA LEU A 304 -0.23 -32.75 -11.12
C LEU A 304 0.89 -31.74 -10.94
N ASN A 305 0.64 -30.51 -11.41
CA ASN A 305 1.61 -29.45 -11.41
C ASN A 305 1.29 -28.41 -10.33
N ILE A 306 2.25 -28.12 -9.46
CA ILE A 306 2.15 -27.04 -8.47
C ILE A 306 2.59 -25.74 -9.13
N ASP A 307 1.65 -24.80 -9.29
CA ASP A 307 1.91 -23.49 -9.87
C ASP A 307 2.72 -22.59 -8.89
N ALA A 308 3.59 -21.74 -9.46
CA ALA A 308 4.40 -20.79 -8.72
C ALA A 308 3.69 -19.44 -8.63
N GLU A 309 3.71 -18.85 -7.43
CA GLU A 309 2.98 -17.63 -7.06
C GLU A 309 3.98 -16.49 -6.78
N GLU A 310 3.79 -15.71 -5.73
CA GLU A 310 4.67 -14.62 -5.31
C GLU A 310 6.05 -15.12 -4.80
N SER A 311 7.06 -14.26 -4.89
CA SER A 311 8.46 -14.62 -4.61
C SER A 311 8.70 -15.10 -3.18
N GLU A 312 7.95 -14.58 -2.20
CA GLU A 312 8.07 -14.99 -0.79
C GLU A 312 7.53 -16.40 -0.50
N ARG A 313 6.75 -16.97 -1.41
CA ARG A 313 6.19 -18.32 -1.29
C ARG A 313 7.08 -19.40 -1.92
N LEU A 314 8.14 -19.02 -2.63
CA LEU A 314 9.01 -19.96 -3.34
C LEU A 314 9.64 -21.00 -2.38
N GLU A 315 10.32 -20.56 -1.32
CA GLU A 315 11.04 -21.48 -0.43
C GLU A 315 10.09 -22.44 0.30
N ILE A 316 8.93 -21.95 0.75
CA ILE A 316 7.90 -22.77 1.39
C ILE A 316 7.36 -23.82 0.41
N SER A 317 7.14 -23.45 -0.86
CA SER A 317 6.69 -24.41 -1.88
C SER A 317 7.74 -25.48 -2.18
N LEU A 318 9.04 -25.16 -2.09
CA LEU A 318 10.12 -26.12 -2.25
C LEU A 318 10.16 -27.11 -1.08
N GLU A 319 9.96 -26.66 0.17
CA GLU A 319 9.86 -27.57 1.33
C GLU A 319 8.72 -28.60 1.15
N LEU A 320 7.56 -28.15 0.63
CA LEU A 320 6.42 -29.02 0.38
C LEU A 320 6.68 -29.99 -0.78
N LEU A 321 7.36 -29.53 -1.85
CA LEU A 321 7.78 -30.36 -2.97
C LEU A 321 8.76 -31.45 -2.50
N GLU A 322 9.77 -31.10 -1.72
CA GLU A 322 10.75 -32.05 -1.20
C GLU A 322 10.08 -33.13 -0.37
N ARG A 323 9.21 -32.73 0.57
CA ARG A 323 8.43 -33.69 1.37
C ARG A 323 7.60 -34.61 0.47
N LEU A 324 6.93 -34.08 -0.56
CA LEU A 324 6.14 -34.86 -1.51
C LEU A 324 6.97 -35.88 -2.32
N CYS A 325 8.20 -35.52 -2.70
CA CYS A 325 9.11 -36.38 -3.47
C CYS A 325 9.54 -37.62 -2.68
N PHE A 326 9.67 -37.52 -1.35
CA PHE A 326 10.06 -38.63 -0.48
C PHE A 326 8.90 -39.49 0.04
N GLU A 327 7.66 -39.17 -0.30
CA GLU A 327 6.50 -39.96 0.12
C GLU A 327 6.50 -41.37 -0.51
N PRO A 328 6.51 -42.46 0.30
CA PRO A 328 6.52 -43.82 -0.22
C PRO A 328 5.29 -44.15 -1.08
N LYS A 329 4.13 -43.59 -0.72
CA LYS A 329 2.89 -43.77 -1.50
C LYS A 329 2.98 -43.21 -2.91
N LEU A 330 3.92 -42.30 -3.19
CA LEU A 330 4.16 -41.73 -4.51
C LEU A 330 5.33 -42.38 -5.25
N ALA A 331 5.90 -43.48 -4.74
CA ALA A 331 6.94 -44.25 -5.43
C ALA A 331 6.52 -44.61 -6.87
N ASN A 332 7.48 -44.56 -7.80
CA ASN A 332 7.32 -44.87 -9.23
C ASN A 332 6.36 -43.98 -10.04
N TRP A 333 5.73 -42.97 -9.44
CA TRP A 333 4.92 -42.00 -10.19
C TRP A 333 5.81 -40.86 -10.71
N LYS A 334 5.64 -40.53 -11.99
CA LYS A 334 6.43 -39.51 -12.71
C LYS A 334 5.66 -38.20 -12.93
N GLY A 335 4.48 -38.08 -12.31
CA GLY A 335 3.55 -36.97 -12.54
C GLY A 335 3.68 -35.81 -11.54
N ILE A 336 4.69 -35.81 -10.66
CA ILE A 336 4.96 -34.66 -9.77
C ILE A 336 5.50 -33.52 -10.63
N GLY A 337 4.69 -32.47 -10.77
CA GLY A 337 5.02 -31.27 -11.51
C GLY A 337 5.22 -30.04 -10.62
N PHE A 338 6.11 -29.14 -11.04
CA PHE A 338 6.42 -27.91 -10.31
C PHE A 338 6.81 -26.78 -11.26
N VAL A 339 6.30 -25.57 -11.03
CA VAL A 339 6.63 -24.38 -11.82
C VAL A 339 7.80 -23.63 -11.21
N ILE A 340 8.69 -23.12 -12.06
CA ILE A 340 9.76 -22.18 -11.69
C ILE A 340 9.72 -20.95 -12.59
N GLN A 341 10.02 -19.78 -12.03
CA GLN A 341 9.81 -18.49 -12.68
C GLN A 341 11.15 -17.82 -13.01
N ALA A 342 11.52 -17.79 -14.30
CA ALA A 342 12.80 -17.26 -14.78
C ALA A 342 13.01 -15.78 -14.51
N TYR A 343 11.96 -15.00 -14.28
CA TYR A 343 12.08 -13.59 -13.92
C TYR A 343 12.66 -13.36 -12.51
N GLN A 344 12.73 -14.39 -11.65
CA GLN A 344 13.31 -14.28 -10.32
C GLN A 344 14.82 -14.51 -10.41
N LYS A 345 15.59 -13.70 -9.70
CA LYS A 345 17.06 -13.80 -9.66
C LYS A 345 17.56 -15.14 -9.09
N ARG A 346 16.70 -15.85 -8.33
CA ARG A 346 16.97 -17.18 -7.75
C ARG A 346 16.75 -18.36 -8.70
N CYS A 347 16.00 -18.18 -9.79
CA CYS A 347 15.51 -19.30 -10.60
C CYS A 347 16.65 -20.20 -11.11
N PHE A 348 17.78 -19.62 -11.50
CA PHE A 348 18.95 -20.34 -11.97
C PHE A 348 19.51 -21.35 -10.95
N PHE A 349 19.40 -21.05 -9.66
CA PHE A 349 19.82 -21.93 -8.56
C PHE A 349 18.73 -22.92 -8.16
N VAL A 350 17.45 -22.53 -8.30
CA VAL A 350 16.32 -23.44 -8.11
C VAL A 350 16.39 -24.62 -9.08
N VAL A 351 16.86 -24.41 -10.32
CA VAL A 351 17.07 -25.51 -11.27
C VAL A 351 18.06 -26.55 -10.70
N ASP A 352 19.15 -26.10 -10.06
CA ASP A 352 20.15 -26.99 -9.49
C ASP A 352 19.55 -27.80 -8.33
N TYR A 353 18.82 -27.14 -7.43
CA TYR A 353 18.10 -27.78 -6.33
C TYR A 353 17.10 -28.84 -6.82
N ILE A 354 16.31 -28.53 -7.84
CA ILE A 354 15.30 -29.46 -8.38
C ILE A 354 15.95 -30.69 -9.01
N ILE A 355 17.05 -30.51 -9.75
CA ILE A 355 17.79 -31.63 -10.35
C ILE A 355 18.40 -32.51 -9.25
N ASP A 356 18.94 -31.91 -8.20
CA ASP A 356 19.44 -32.64 -7.04
C ASP A 356 18.32 -33.40 -6.30
N LEU A 357 17.20 -32.73 -6.01
CA LEU A 357 16.04 -33.34 -5.37
C LEU A 357 15.53 -34.53 -6.18
N ALA A 358 15.44 -34.41 -7.50
CA ALA A 358 15.06 -35.51 -8.39
C ALA A 358 16.02 -36.71 -8.29
N LYS A 359 17.33 -36.47 -8.21
CA LYS A 359 18.35 -37.53 -8.01
C LYS A 359 18.16 -38.23 -6.66
N ARG A 360 18.11 -37.46 -5.56
CA ARG A 360 18.03 -38.02 -4.21
C ARG A 360 16.71 -38.76 -3.95
N SER A 361 15.60 -38.27 -4.51
CA SER A 361 14.28 -38.90 -4.39
C SER A 361 14.03 -40.01 -5.41
N ASN A 362 14.95 -40.23 -6.36
CA ASN A 362 14.82 -41.15 -7.48
C ASN A 362 13.50 -40.91 -8.27
N LYS A 363 13.20 -39.64 -8.53
CA LYS A 363 12.04 -39.19 -9.30
C LYS A 363 12.50 -38.57 -10.62
N ARG A 364 11.62 -38.60 -11.61
CA ARG A 364 11.71 -37.74 -12.79
C ARG A 364 10.63 -36.66 -12.69
N LEU A 365 11.02 -35.44 -12.34
CA LEU A 365 10.08 -34.34 -12.04
C LEU A 365 9.65 -33.61 -13.30
N MET A 366 8.38 -33.23 -13.41
CA MET A 366 7.86 -32.43 -14.52
C MET A 366 8.06 -30.94 -14.21
N ILE A 367 9.04 -30.29 -14.85
CA ILE A 367 9.44 -28.93 -14.46
C ILE A 367 8.97 -27.94 -15.50
N ARG A 368 7.96 -27.15 -15.14
CA ARG A 368 7.47 -26.07 -15.99
C ARG A 368 8.30 -24.81 -15.75
N LEU A 369 9.07 -24.44 -16.76
CA LEU A 369 9.77 -23.16 -16.78
C LEU A 369 8.86 -22.11 -17.40
N VAL A 370 8.52 -21.08 -16.62
CA VAL A 370 7.78 -19.87 -17.08
C VAL A 370 8.68 -18.64 -16.94
N LYS A 371 8.26 -17.50 -17.50
CA LYS A 371 8.89 -16.22 -17.17
C LYS A 371 8.47 -15.76 -15.78
N GLY A 372 7.20 -15.44 -15.59
CA GLY A 372 6.61 -15.01 -14.32
C GLY A 372 5.36 -14.15 -14.55
N ALA A 373 4.46 -14.08 -13.56
CA ALA A 373 3.13 -13.47 -13.71
C ALA A 373 2.81 -12.38 -12.67
N TYR A 374 3.73 -12.08 -11.75
CA TYR A 374 3.50 -11.18 -10.61
C TYR A 374 4.43 -9.96 -10.61
N TRP A 375 5.07 -9.66 -11.74
CA TRP A 375 6.23 -8.76 -11.81
C TRP A 375 5.96 -7.38 -11.21
N ASP A 376 4.86 -6.73 -11.58
CA ASP A 376 4.48 -5.41 -11.08
C ASP A 376 4.20 -5.39 -9.58
N SER A 377 3.55 -6.44 -9.06
CA SER A 377 3.28 -6.60 -7.63
C SER A 377 4.57 -6.83 -6.84
N GLU A 378 5.55 -7.55 -7.38
CA GLU A 378 6.87 -7.74 -6.76
C GLU A 378 7.67 -6.42 -6.71
N ILE A 379 7.60 -5.60 -7.78
CA ILE A 379 8.20 -4.25 -7.79
C ILE A 379 7.55 -3.38 -6.71
N LYS A 380 6.21 -3.31 -6.69
CA LYS A 380 5.46 -2.51 -5.72
C LYS A 380 5.75 -2.95 -4.28
N LYS A 381 5.70 -4.25 -4.01
CA LYS A 381 5.93 -4.81 -2.67
C LYS A 381 7.35 -4.51 -2.17
N ALA A 382 8.38 -4.73 -2.99
CA ALA A 382 9.76 -4.42 -2.61
C ALA A 382 9.97 -2.92 -2.31
N GLN A 383 9.30 -2.02 -3.06
CA GLN A 383 9.33 -0.57 -2.81
C GLN A 383 8.65 -0.20 -1.49
N ILE A 384 7.44 -0.72 -1.24
CA ILE A 384 6.68 -0.48 -0.01
C ILE A 384 7.48 -0.98 1.20
N ASP A 385 8.02 -2.19 1.11
CA ASP A 385 8.72 -2.83 2.23
C ASP A 385 10.13 -2.27 2.46
N GLY A 386 10.64 -1.38 1.59
CA GLY A 386 11.96 -0.76 1.75
C GLY A 386 13.12 -1.75 1.58
N MET A 387 12.97 -2.70 0.65
CA MET A 387 13.93 -3.79 0.45
C MET A 387 15.22 -3.30 -0.25
N THR A 388 16.32 -4.04 -0.10
CA THR A 388 17.63 -3.67 -0.68
C THR A 388 17.63 -3.69 -2.22
N ASP A 389 16.92 -4.64 -2.82
CA ASP A 389 16.76 -4.79 -4.27
C ASP A 389 15.44 -5.55 -4.56
N TYR A 390 15.12 -5.72 -5.83
CA TYR A 390 13.99 -6.49 -6.32
C TYR A 390 14.28 -7.99 -6.33
N PRO A 391 13.28 -8.84 -6.02
CA PRO A 391 13.39 -10.29 -6.15
C PRO A 391 13.36 -10.78 -7.60
N VAL A 392 12.98 -9.88 -8.51
CA VAL A 392 12.82 -10.09 -9.95
C VAL A 392 13.75 -9.18 -10.75
N PHE A 393 14.02 -9.55 -11.99
CA PHE A 393 14.70 -8.66 -12.94
C PHE A 393 13.82 -7.46 -13.28
N THR A 394 14.41 -6.29 -13.47
CA THR A 394 13.68 -5.05 -13.79
C THR A 394 13.61 -4.77 -15.29
N ARG A 395 14.47 -5.41 -16.09
CA ARG A 395 14.36 -5.40 -17.56
C ARG A 395 13.82 -6.71 -18.09
N LYS A 396 12.97 -6.63 -19.12
CA LYS A 396 12.37 -7.81 -19.75
C LYS A 396 13.44 -8.68 -20.42
N VAL A 397 14.42 -8.10 -21.10
CA VAL A 397 15.52 -8.84 -21.75
C VAL A 397 16.37 -9.67 -20.76
N HIS A 398 16.51 -9.23 -19.51
CA HIS A 398 17.21 -10.01 -18.48
C HIS A 398 16.41 -11.26 -18.07
N THR A 399 15.08 -11.16 -18.02
CA THR A 399 14.21 -12.32 -17.81
C THR A 399 14.34 -13.32 -18.96
N ASP A 400 14.44 -12.85 -20.22
CA ASP A 400 14.63 -13.74 -21.36
C ASP A 400 15.97 -14.48 -21.30
N LEU A 401 17.04 -13.78 -20.92
CA LEU A 401 18.36 -14.37 -20.71
C LEU A 401 18.33 -15.46 -19.62
N SER A 402 17.71 -15.15 -18.47
CA SER A 402 17.50 -16.09 -17.37
C SER A 402 16.73 -17.33 -17.82
N TYR A 403 15.66 -17.14 -18.62
CA TYR A 403 14.84 -18.22 -19.17
C TYR A 403 15.68 -19.16 -20.05
N ILE A 404 16.53 -18.62 -20.93
CA ILE A 404 17.43 -19.41 -21.79
C ILE A 404 18.48 -20.17 -20.96
N ALA A 405 19.11 -19.51 -19.98
CA ALA A 405 20.10 -20.13 -19.10
C ALA A 405 19.50 -21.30 -18.30
N CYS A 406 18.31 -21.10 -17.72
CA CYS A 406 17.59 -22.14 -17.00
C CYS A 406 17.17 -23.29 -17.92
N ALA A 407 16.70 -22.99 -19.14
CA ALA A 407 16.31 -24.01 -20.11
C ALA A 407 17.49 -24.91 -20.52
N LYS A 408 18.68 -24.31 -20.73
CA LYS A 408 19.91 -25.04 -21.04
C LYS A 408 20.30 -26.01 -19.92
N LYS A 409 20.19 -25.59 -18.65
CA LYS A 409 20.40 -26.47 -17.49
C LYS A 409 19.40 -27.64 -17.43
N LEU A 410 18.11 -27.36 -17.64
CA LEU A 410 17.06 -28.39 -17.63
C LEU A 410 17.25 -29.42 -18.75
N LEU A 411 17.59 -28.98 -19.97
CA LEU A 411 17.88 -29.87 -21.10
C LEU A 411 19.09 -30.80 -20.85
N ALA A 412 20.03 -30.38 -19.99
CA ALA A 412 21.22 -31.16 -19.64
C ALA A 412 20.96 -32.27 -18.61
N ALA A 413 19.75 -32.38 -18.04
CA ALA A 413 19.39 -33.38 -17.03
C ALA A 413 18.13 -34.21 -17.39
N PRO A 414 18.04 -34.81 -18.60
CA PRO A 414 16.81 -35.43 -19.10
C PRO A 414 16.34 -36.66 -18.30
N ASP A 415 17.24 -37.30 -17.54
CA ASP A 415 16.91 -38.45 -16.68
C ASP A 415 16.23 -38.03 -15.39
N GLN A 416 16.56 -36.83 -14.88
CA GLN A 416 16.06 -36.29 -13.61
C GLN A 416 14.82 -35.43 -13.79
N VAL A 417 14.70 -34.73 -14.92
CA VAL A 417 13.58 -33.83 -15.18
C VAL A 417 12.95 -34.10 -16.54
N TYR A 418 11.66 -33.83 -16.62
CA TYR A 418 10.92 -33.64 -17.85
C TYR A 418 10.65 -32.14 -18.01
N PRO A 419 11.48 -31.42 -18.79
CA PRO A 419 11.33 -29.98 -18.94
C PRO A 419 10.07 -29.63 -19.75
N GLN A 420 9.32 -28.63 -19.27
CA GLN A 420 8.12 -28.12 -19.91
C GLN A 420 8.28 -26.61 -20.13
N PHE A 421 8.59 -26.19 -21.36
CA PHE A 421 8.93 -24.80 -21.67
C PHE A 421 7.69 -23.99 -22.04
N ALA A 422 7.17 -23.21 -21.07
CA ALA A 422 5.98 -22.40 -21.24
C ALA A 422 6.32 -21.00 -21.74
N THR A 423 6.06 -20.72 -23.03
CA THR A 423 6.35 -19.41 -23.63
C THR A 423 5.50 -19.16 -24.88
N HIS A 424 5.16 -17.90 -25.14
CA HIS A 424 4.54 -17.47 -26.40
C HIS A 424 5.52 -16.74 -27.32
N ASN A 425 6.78 -16.65 -26.92
CA ASN A 425 7.82 -15.92 -27.66
C ASN A 425 8.51 -16.87 -28.66
N ALA A 426 8.38 -16.56 -29.95
CA ALA A 426 8.96 -17.37 -31.04
C ALA A 426 10.50 -17.45 -30.98
N GLN A 427 11.18 -16.39 -30.55
CA GLN A 427 12.63 -16.38 -30.36
C GLN A 427 13.05 -17.34 -29.23
N SER A 428 12.35 -17.31 -28.10
CA SER A 428 12.65 -18.21 -26.97
C SER A 428 12.39 -19.67 -27.35
N LEU A 429 11.30 -19.94 -28.08
CA LEU A 429 10.98 -21.25 -28.62
C LEU A 429 12.07 -21.75 -29.57
N ALA A 430 12.44 -20.97 -30.57
CA ALA A 430 13.47 -21.31 -31.55
C ALA A 430 14.82 -21.57 -30.89
N THR A 431 15.17 -20.76 -29.89
CA THR A 431 16.37 -20.93 -29.07
C THR A 431 16.40 -22.30 -28.41
N ILE A 432 15.33 -22.64 -27.67
CA ILE A 432 15.26 -23.91 -26.93
C ILE A 432 15.22 -25.12 -27.87
N TYR A 433 14.42 -25.06 -28.93
CA TYR A 433 14.33 -26.14 -29.92
C TYR A 433 15.71 -26.44 -30.55
N THR A 434 16.47 -25.39 -30.86
CA THR A 434 17.81 -25.52 -31.43
C THR A 434 18.82 -26.04 -30.40
N LEU A 435 18.78 -25.54 -29.17
CA LEU A 435 19.63 -26.00 -28.06
C LEU A 435 19.38 -27.46 -27.68
N ALA A 436 18.14 -27.94 -27.81
CA ALA A 436 17.78 -29.32 -27.53
C ALA A 436 18.27 -30.32 -28.58
N ASP A 437 18.87 -29.84 -29.69
CA ASP A 437 19.32 -30.63 -30.84
C ASP A 437 18.18 -31.51 -31.40
N PRO A 438 17.40 -30.98 -32.36
CA PRO A 438 16.20 -31.67 -32.83
C PRO A 438 16.47 -32.99 -33.56
N SER A 439 17.74 -33.30 -33.86
CA SER A 439 18.16 -34.61 -34.39
C SER A 439 18.17 -35.71 -33.32
N LYS A 440 18.27 -35.33 -32.04
CA LYS A 440 18.32 -36.25 -30.88
C LYS A 440 16.99 -36.33 -30.12
N TYR A 441 15.95 -35.68 -30.63
CA TYR A 441 14.65 -35.66 -29.98
C TYR A 441 14.04 -37.06 -29.87
N TYR A 442 13.49 -37.38 -28.71
CA TYR A 442 12.69 -38.59 -28.48
C TYR A 442 11.41 -38.26 -27.70
N PRO A 443 10.31 -39.02 -27.91
CA PRO A 443 9.06 -38.80 -27.16
C PRO A 443 9.28 -38.86 -25.65
N GLY A 444 8.78 -37.86 -24.93
CA GLY A 444 8.98 -37.75 -23.48
C GLY A 444 10.31 -37.13 -23.04
N GLN A 445 11.14 -36.61 -23.96
CA GLN A 445 12.35 -35.86 -23.60
C GLN A 445 12.01 -34.52 -22.94
N TYR A 446 11.25 -33.67 -23.64
CA TYR A 446 10.72 -32.39 -23.17
C TYR A 446 9.44 -32.05 -23.95
N GLU A 447 8.68 -31.06 -23.48
CA GLU A 447 7.57 -30.45 -24.22
C GLU A 447 7.64 -28.92 -24.16
N PHE A 448 6.91 -28.27 -25.07
CA PHE A 448 6.54 -26.87 -24.90
C PHE A 448 5.18 -26.76 -24.22
N GLN A 449 4.87 -25.57 -23.71
CA GLN A 449 3.54 -25.26 -23.22
C GLN A 449 3.09 -23.88 -23.67
N CYS A 450 1.78 -23.71 -23.78
CA CYS A 450 1.18 -22.43 -24.10
C CYS A 450 -0.16 -22.28 -23.39
N LEU A 451 -0.66 -21.05 -23.34
CA LEU A 451 -2.01 -20.79 -22.87
C LEU A 451 -3.06 -21.01 -23.96
N HIS A 452 -4.21 -21.54 -23.55
CA HIS A 452 -5.42 -21.57 -24.35
C HIS A 452 -5.86 -20.18 -24.83
N GLY A 453 -6.37 -20.11 -26.06
CA GLY A 453 -6.90 -18.91 -26.70
C GLY A 453 -5.82 -17.90 -27.13
N MET A 454 -4.54 -18.25 -26.99
CA MET A 454 -3.42 -17.32 -27.20
C MET A 454 -2.26 -17.94 -27.95
N GLY A 455 -1.76 -19.09 -27.49
CA GLY A 455 -0.51 -19.67 -28.00
C GLY A 455 -0.67 -20.66 -29.13
N GLU A 456 -1.88 -21.19 -29.33
CA GLU A 456 -2.17 -22.21 -30.33
C GLU A 456 -1.71 -21.80 -31.74
N PRO A 457 -1.88 -20.54 -32.21
CA PRO A 457 -1.44 -20.15 -33.54
C PRO A 457 0.07 -20.32 -33.79
N LEU A 458 0.90 -20.10 -32.78
CA LEU A 458 2.35 -20.35 -32.85
C LEU A 458 2.63 -21.86 -32.85
N TYR A 459 2.02 -22.59 -31.92
CA TYR A 459 2.32 -24.00 -31.70
C TYR A 459 1.71 -24.96 -32.72
N GLU A 460 0.71 -24.54 -33.50
CA GLU A 460 0.28 -25.29 -34.68
C GLU A 460 1.37 -25.38 -35.76
N GLN A 461 2.45 -24.59 -35.68
CA GLN A 461 3.66 -24.75 -36.53
C GLN A 461 4.67 -25.74 -35.93
N VAL A 462 4.49 -26.13 -34.66
CA VAL A 462 5.45 -26.91 -33.87
C VAL A 462 4.97 -28.35 -33.70
N VAL A 463 3.71 -28.50 -33.31
CA VAL A 463 3.05 -29.80 -33.05
C VAL A 463 2.67 -30.47 -34.38
N GLY A 464 2.96 -31.77 -34.50
CA GLY A 464 2.68 -32.58 -35.69
C GLY A 464 3.95 -33.23 -36.27
N SER A 465 3.82 -33.98 -37.36
CA SER A 465 4.96 -34.67 -37.99
C SER A 465 5.92 -33.69 -38.66
N LYS A 466 7.22 -34.01 -38.66
CA LYS A 466 8.22 -33.28 -39.48
C LYS A 466 7.92 -33.39 -40.98
N GLU A 467 7.22 -34.44 -41.41
CA GLU A 467 6.73 -34.62 -42.78
C GLU A 467 5.68 -33.57 -43.17
N ASP A 468 4.90 -33.08 -42.21
CA ASP A 468 3.91 -32.01 -42.39
C ASP A 468 4.54 -30.60 -42.25
N HIS A 469 5.86 -30.50 -42.39
CA HIS A 469 6.64 -29.28 -42.17
C HIS A 469 6.47 -28.66 -40.78
N LYS A 470 6.25 -29.49 -39.75
CA LYS A 470 6.23 -29.11 -38.32
C LYS A 470 7.55 -29.43 -37.64
N LEU A 471 7.70 -29.03 -36.38
CA LEU A 471 8.95 -29.25 -35.62
C LEU A 471 9.00 -30.63 -34.92
N GLY A 472 7.88 -31.34 -34.78
CA GLY A 472 7.87 -32.70 -34.21
C GLY A 472 7.91 -32.76 -32.69
N VAL A 473 7.56 -31.67 -32.00
CA VAL A 473 7.61 -31.56 -30.52
C VAL A 473 6.20 -31.26 -29.99
N PRO A 474 5.73 -31.94 -28.93
CA PRO A 474 4.40 -31.71 -28.37
C PRO A 474 4.31 -30.35 -27.66
N CYS A 475 3.09 -29.83 -27.60
CA CYS A 475 2.75 -28.66 -26.81
C CYS A 475 1.56 -28.96 -25.89
N ARG A 476 1.72 -28.67 -24.61
CA ARG A 476 0.64 -28.75 -23.62
C ARG A 476 -0.04 -27.40 -23.46
N VAL A 477 -1.34 -27.35 -23.73
CA VAL A 477 -2.18 -26.18 -23.53
C VAL A 477 -2.59 -26.11 -22.06
N TYR A 478 -2.20 -25.03 -21.40
CA TYR A 478 -2.72 -24.64 -20.09
C TYR A 478 -4.13 -24.08 -20.30
N ALA A 479 -5.13 -24.77 -19.75
CA ALA A 479 -6.54 -24.59 -20.07
C ALA A 479 -7.33 -24.13 -18.84
N PRO A 480 -7.70 -22.84 -18.76
CA PRO A 480 -8.52 -22.33 -17.67
C PRO A 480 -9.92 -22.93 -17.69
N VAL A 481 -10.43 -23.32 -16.52
CA VAL A 481 -11.74 -23.94 -16.31
C VAL A 481 -12.40 -23.28 -15.11
N GLY A 482 -13.59 -22.73 -15.32
CA GLY A 482 -14.38 -22.14 -14.25
C GLY A 482 -15.50 -21.27 -14.80
N ASN A 483 -16.43 -20.93 -13.92
CA ASN A 483 -17.55 -20.08 -14.29
C ASN A 483 -17.08 -18.63 -14.53
N HIS A 484 -18.00 -17.81 -15.06
CA HIS A 484 -17.73 -16.41 -15.36
C HIS A 484 -17.29 -15.58 -14.13
N GLU A 485 -17.78 -15.89 -12.92
CA GLU A 485 -17.42 -15.16 -11.69
C GLU A 485 -15.95 -15.39 -11.29
N THR A 486 -15.49 -16.64 -11.38
CA THR A 486 -14.11 -17.06 -11.07
C THR A 486 -13.12 -16.64 -12.15
N LEU A 487 -13.52 -16.65 -13.43
CA LEU A 487 -12.68 -16.22 -14.56
C LEU A 487 -12.21 -14.77 -14.46
N LEU A 488 -13.04 -13.89 -13.93
CA LEU A 488 -12.81 -12.45 -14.07
C LEU A 488 -11.68 -11.90 -13.20
N ALA A 489 -11.45 -12.45 -12.01
CA ALA A 489 -10.31 -12.06 -11.15
C ALA A 489 -8.99 -12.40 -11.84
N TYR A 490 -8.98 -13.52 -12.52
CA TYR A 490 -7.85 -14.02 -13.27
C TYR A 490 -7.64 -13.29 -14.61
N LEU A 491 -8.73 -12.87 -15.26
CA LEU A 491 -8.70 -12.34 -16.62
C LEU A 491 -7.89 -11.05 -16.74
N VAL A 492 -7.96 -10.13 -15.76
CA VAL A 492 -7.17 -8.90 -15.82
C VAL A 492 -5.68 -9.22 -15.85
N ARG A 493 -5.15 -9.92 -14.83
CA ARG A 493 -3.74 -10.33 -14.78
C ARG A 493 -3.32 -11.08 -16.05
N ARG A 494 -4.20 -11.91 -16.59
CA ARG A 494 -3.95 -12.66 -17.82
C ARG A 494 -3.82 -11.77 -19.06
N LEU A 495 -4.65 -10.74 -19.16
CA LEU A 495 -4.56 -9.72 -20.20
C LEU A 495 -3.29 -8.89 -20.04
N LEU A 496 -2.87 -8.56 -18.82
CA LEU A 496 -1.63 -7.79 -18.59
C LEU A 496 -0.39 -8.56 -19.05
N GLU A 497 -0.32 -9.86 -18.76
CA GLU A 497 0.80 -10.75 -19.15
C GLU A 497 1.10 -10.67 -20.65
N ASN A 498 0.06 -10.54 -21.47
CA ASN A 498 0.18 -10.61 -22.93
C ASN A 498 -0.11 -9.29 -23.66
N GLY A 499 -0.73 -8.32 -22.99
CA GLY A 499 -1.09 -7.00 -23.52
C GLY A 499 -0.11 -5.88 -23.19
N ALA A 500 0.92 -6.12 -22.37
CA ALA A 500 1.98 -5.14 -22.13
C ALA A 500 2.73 -4.75 -23.42
N ASN A 501 3.26 -3.53 -23.50
CA ASN A 501 3.98 -3.06 -24.71
C ASN A 501 5.23 -3.90 -25.01
N THR A 502 5.81 -4.52 -23.99
CA THR A 502 6.98 -5.41 -24.10
C THR A 502 6.63 -6.87 -24.42
N SER A 503 5.33 -7.23 -24.43
CA SER A 503 4.86 -8.58 -24.74
C SER A 503 5.07 -8.92 -26.22
N PHE A 504 5.58 -10.13 -26.50
CA PHE A 504 5.75 -10.61 -27.88
C PHE A 504 4.40 -10.74 -28.61
N VAL A 505 3.35 -11.20 -27.93
CA VAL A 505 2.01 -11.39 -28.52
C VAL A 505 1.42 -10.05 -28.97
N ASN A 506 1.62 -8.99 -28.18
CA ASN A 506 1.20 -7.65 -28.55
C ASN A 506 2.04 -7.11 -29.73
N ARG A 507 3.37 -7.18 -29.62
CA ARG A 507 4.30 -6.65 -30.63
C ARG A 507 4.22 -7.36 -31.99
N ILE A 508 3.94 -8.67 -32.04
CA ILE A 508 3.84 -9.41 -33.31
C ILE A 508 2.61 -9.02 -34.12
N ALA A 509 1.53 -8.61 -33.43
CA ALA A 509 0.29 -8.13 -34.05
C ALA A 509 0.43 -6.71 -34.62
N ASP A 510 1.39 -5.92 -34.13
CA ASP A 510 1.72 -4.60 -34.67
C ASP A 510 2.51 -4.72 -35.99
N LYS A 511 1.89 -4.26 -37.09
CA LYS A 511 2.47 -4.28 -38.43
C LYS A 511 3.48 -3.16 -38.68
N THR A 512 3.59 -2.18 -37.78
CA THR A 512 4.59 -1.11 -37.89
C THR A 512 5.98 -1.57 -37.45
N LEU A 513 6.07 -2.60 -36.60
CA LEU A 513 7.31 -3.20 -36.14
C LEU A 513 7.85 -4.24 -37.14
N LYS A 514 9.15 -4.23 -37.41
CA LYS A 514 9.79 -5.24 -38.26
C LYS A 514 9.90 -6.57 -37.50
N VAL A 515 9.77 -7.70 -38.21
CA VAL A 515 9.86 -9.03 -37.58
C VAL A 515 11.24 -9.23 -36.96
N GLU A 516 12.26 -8.72 -37.63
CA GLU A 516 13.67 -8.75 -37.25
C GLU A 516 13.89 -8.16 -35.85
N ASP A 517 13.22 -7.06 -35.52
CA ASP A 517 13.31 -6.39 -34.22
C ASP A 517 12.61 -7.18 -33.09
N LEU A 518 11.69 -8.09 -33.44
CA LEU A 518 10.95 -8.92 -32.47
C LEU A 518 11.65 -10.22 -32.11
N ILE A 519 12.56 -10.67 -32.97
CA ILE A 519 13.29 -11.93 -32.83
C ILE A 519 14.75 -11.73 -32.45
N GLN A 520 15.12 -10.50 -32.09
CA GLN A 520 16.49 -10.17 -31.71
C GLN A 520 16.95 -11.01 -30.52
N SER A 521 18.24 -11.38 -30.54
CA SER A 521 18.83 -12.19 -29.48
C SER A 521 18.96 -11.37 -28.19
N PRO A 522 18.39 -11.81 -27.06
CA PRO A 522 18.43 -11.07 -25.80
C PRO A 522 19.85 -10.71 -25.36
N ILE A 523 20.83 -11.58 -25.64
CA ILE A 523 22.23 -11.32 -25.27
C ILE A 523 22.83 -10.16 -26.07
N LYS A 524 22.42 -9.99 -27.35
CA LYS A 524 22.88 -8.88 -28.20
C LYS A 524 22.26 -7.56 -27.74
N ASP A 525 21.01 -7.57 -27.30
CA ASP A 525 20.34 -6.39 -26.74
C ASP A 525 21.05 -5.94 -25.48
N ILE A 526 21.27 -6.87 -24.54
CA ILE A 526 21.96 -6.59 -23.28
C ILE A 526 23.38 -6.09 -23.53
N GLN A 527 24.12 -6.68 -24.48
CA GLN A 527 25.46 -6.21 -24.85
C GLN A 527 25.45 -4.83 -25.51
N THR A 528 24.37 -4.47 -26.21
CA THR A 528 24.22 -3.16 -26.85
C THR A 528 23.94 -2.10 -25.79
N SER A 529 22.95 -2.33 -24.91
CA SER A 529 22.70 -1.45 -23.75
C SER A 529 23.94 -1.32 -22.87
N ALA A 530 24.68 -2.41 -22.63
CA ALA A 530 25.90 -2.36 -21.83
C ALA A 530 27.01 -1.48 -22.45
N LYS A 531 27.09 -1.37 -23.78
CA LYS A 531 28.03 -0.46 -24.44
C LYS A 531 27.64 1.00 -24.26
N GLU A 532 26.35 1.28 -24.19
CA GLU A 532 25.80 2.63 -24.03
C GLU A 532 25.85 3.07 -22.56
N GLU A 533 25.51 2.17 -21.64
CA GLU A 533 25.37 2.45 -20.21
C GLU A 533 26.66 2.17 -19.41
N GLY A 534 27.64 1.48 -20.01
CA GLY A 534 28.96 1.23 -19.44
C GLY A 534 29.07 0.00 -18.52
N GLN A 535 27.97 -0.72 -18.27
CA GLN A 535 27.97 -1.94 -17.44
C GLN A 535 26.91 -2.94 -17.93
N LEU A 536 27.25 -4.23 -17.88
CA LEU A 536 26.33 -5.32 -18.24
C LEU A 536 25.26 -5.50 -17.15
N GLY A 537 23.99 -5.55 -17.54
CA GLY A 537 22.90 -5.98 -16.66
C GLY A 537 22.41 -4.92 -15.66
N LEU A 538 22.55 -3.64 -15.96
CA LEU A 538 22.01 -2.57 -15.13
C LEU A 538 20.49 -2.64 -15.02
N LYS A 539 19.95 -2.27 -13.86
CA LYS A 539 18.50 -2.18 -13.65
C LYS A 539 17.83 -1.23 -14.65
N HIS A 540 16.51 -1.33 -14.78
CA HIS A 540 15.73 -0.40 -15.60
C HIS A 540 15.88 1.04 -15.06
N PRO A 541 16.18 2.05 -15.91
CA PRO A 541 16.43 3.42 -15.46
C PRO A 541 15.19 4.06 -14.80
N ALA A 542 14.00 3.80 -15.34
CA ALA A 542 12.72 4.31 -14.82
C ALA A 542 12.22 3.63 -13.52
N ILE A 543 12.88 2.57 -13.05
CA ILE A 543 12.50 1.86 -11.82
C ILE A 543 13.56 2.17 -10.76
N PRO A 544 13.32 3.13 -9.83
CA PRO A 544 14.27 3.43 -8.76
C PRO A 544 14.41 2.23 -7.82
N LEU A 545 15.54 2.05 -7.14
CA LEU A 545 15.59 1.07 -6.04
C LEU A 545 14.72 1.56 -4.87
N PRO A 546 14.25 0.68 -3.97
CA PRO A 546 13.44 1.11 -2.83
C PRO A 546 14.12 2.17 -1.96
N HIS A 547 15.44 2.08 -1.75
CA HIS A 547 16.24 3.10 -1.06
C HIS A 547 16.19 4.48 -1.76
N ASP A 548 16.14 4.49 -3.10
CA ASP A 548 16.19 5.69 -3.94
C ASP A 548 14.79 6.16 -4.37
N LEU A 549 13.73 5.67 -3.73
CA LEU A 549 12.35 5.93 -4.15
C LEU A 549 11.98 7.42 -4.12
N TYR A 550 12.62 8.20 -3.24
CA TYR A 550 12.39 9.63 -3.10
C TYR A 550 13.62 10.43 -3.59
N PRO A 551 13.48 11.29 -4.61
CA PRO A 551 14.61 12.04 -5.18
C PRO A 551 15.35 12.96 -4.20
N LEU A 552 14.65 13.46 -3.16
CA LEU A 552 15.20 14.46 -2.24
C LEU A 552 15.82 13.85 -0.97
N ARG A 553 15.58 12.56 -0.69
CA ARG A 553 16.04 11.90 0.54
C ARG A 553 16.14 10.39 0.34
N PRO A 554 17.06 9.69 1.00
CA PRO A 554 17.00 8.24 1.06
C PRO A 554 15.70 7.80 1.77
N ASN A 555 15.11 6.72 1.28
CA ASN A 555 14.02 6.01 1.94
C ASN A 555 14.56 5.22 3.14
N SER A 556 13.69 4.93 4.12
CA SER A 556 14.02 4.03 5.21
C SER A 556 14.16 2.58 4.75
N ASN A 557 15.15 1.86 5.30
CA ASN A 557 15.38 0.45 5.02
C ASN A 557 14.42 -0.46 5.81
N GLY A 558 13.89 -1.48 5.14
CA GLY A 558 13.12 -2.55 5.76
C GLY A 558 13.97 -3.66 6.37
N PHE A 559 13.29 -4.69 6.85
CA PHE A 559 13.88 -5.91 7.38
C PHE A 559 13.08 -7.11 6.88
N ASP A 560 13.72 -8.06 6.21
CA ASP A 560 13.01 -9.16 5.55
C ASP A 560 12.77 -10.33 6.50
N LEU A 561 11.56 -10.40 7.08
CA LEU A 561 11.13 -11.50 7.94
C LEU A 561 10.89 -12.82 7.19
N ASN A 562 10.90 -12.82 5.85
CA ASN A 562 10.80 -14.03 5.06
C ASN A 562 12.18 -14.61 4.70
N ASN A 563 13.27 -13.87 4.92
CA ASN A 563 14.63 -14.32 4.64
C ASN A 563 15.27 -14.90 5.91
N ASP A 564 15.84 -16.10 5.79
CA ASP A 564 16.40 -16.83 6.92
C ASP A 564 17.57 -16.11 7.60
N GLN A 565 18.48 -15.47 6.85
CA GLN A 565 19.66 -14.86 7.46
C GLN A 565 19.27 -13.66 8.35
N PRO A 566 18.52 -12.64 7.87
CA PRO A 566 18.00 -11.59 8.74
C PRO A 566 17.15 -12.14 9.88
N LEU A 567 16.30 -13.14 9.63
CA LEU A 567 15.45 -13.70 10.68
C LEU A 567 16.25 -14.41 11.78
N ALA A 568 17.30 -15.14 11.43
CA ALA A 568 18.22 -15.79 12.37
C ALA A 568 19.05 -14.76 13.15
N ASP A 569 19.50 -13.69 12.49
CA ASP A 569 20.20 -12.58 13.16
C ASP A 569 19.30 -11.89 14.19
N LEU A 570 18.03 -11.66 13.83
CA LEU A 570 17.02 -11.11 14.74
C LEU A 570 16.75 -12.05 15.92
N ASP A 571 16.65 -13.36 15.68
CA ASP A 571 16.45 -14.36 16.73
C ASP A 571 17.62 -14.38 17.73
N ALA A 572 18.86 -14.38 17.22
CA ALA A 572 20.05 -14.27 18.05
C ALA A 572 20.07 -12.97 18.88
N THR A 573 19.65 -11.85 18.28
CA THR A 573 19.52 -10.57 18.98
C THR A 573 18.41 -10.63 20.05
N ALA A 574 17.25 -11.22 19.74
CA ALA A 574 16.15 -11.37 20.68
C ALA A 574 16.53 -12.26 21.87
N GLN A 575 17.25 -13.37 21.64
CA GLN A 575 17.78 -14.24 22.70
C GLN A 575 18.79 -13.52 23.57
N LYS A 576 19.74 -12.80 22.96
CA LYS A 576 20.74 -12.00 23.69
C LYS A 576 20.08 -10.93 24.58
N LEU A 577 18.99 -10.33 24.11
CA LEU A 577 18.28 -9.27 24.80
C LEU A 577 17.10 -9.77 25.66
N HIS A 578 16.81 -11.07 25.68
CA HIS A 578 15.67 -11.63 26.41
C HIS A 578 15.73 -11.30 27.91
N SER A 579 16.89 -11.50 28.53
CA SER A 579 17.13 -11.16 29.95
C SER A 579 17.67 -9.74 30.15
N HIS A 580 17.72 -8.91 29.11
CA HIS A 580 18.17 -7.53 29.24
C HIS A 580 17.10 -6.71 29.95
N ILE A 581 17.50 -6.03 31.03
CA ILE A 581 16.65 -5.11 31.80
C ILE A 581 17.01 -3.69 31.39
N TRP A 582 16.14 -3.10 30.57
CA TRP A 582 16.30 -1.73 30.09
C TRP A 582 16.09 -0.72 31.21
N LYS A 583 16.63 0.48 31.04
CA LYS A 583 16.47 1.57 32.00
C LYS A 583 16.04 2.84 31.31
N SER A 584 15.10 3.55 31.93
CA SER A 584 14.72 4.91 31.60
C SER A 584 14.79 5.77 32.85
N ALA A 585 15.26 7.00 32.70
CA ALA A 585 15.37 7.99 33.76
C ALA A 585 15.35 9.39 33.11
N PRO A 586 15.18 10.47 33.88
CA PRO A 586 15.39 11.81 33.37
C PRO A 586 16.76 11.94 32.70
N LEU A 587 16.75 12.26 31.40
CA LEU A 587 17.96 12.54 30.62
C LEU A 587 18.05 14.05 30.43
N LEU A 588 18.81 14.70 31.29
CA LEU A 588 18.83 16.17 31.43
C LEU A 588 20.13 16.78 30.91
N GLY A 589 20.11 18.07 30.60
CA GLY A 589 21.29 18.85 30.19
C GLY A 589 22.25 19.18 31.32
N PHE A 590 21.80 19.06 32.57
CA PHE A 590 22.62 19.17 33.78
C PHE A 590 22.72 17.82 34.47
N GLU A 591 23.68 17.68 35.39
CA GLU A 591 23.73 16.53 36.28
C GLU A 591 22.44 16.49 37.11
N SER A 592 21.66 15.42 36.96
CA SER A 592 20.48 15.18 37.78
C SER A 592 20.88 14.75 39.20
N THR A 593 19.97 14.92 40.15
CA THR A 593 20.07 14.32 41.48
C THR A 593 20.17 12.80 41.37
N VAL A 594 20.95 12.17 42.26
CA VAL A 594 21.03 10.70 42.35
C VAL A 594 19.62 10.14 42.58
N HIS A 595 19.04 9.51 41.57
CA HIS A 595 17.75 8.84 41.70
C HIS A 595 17.91 7.61 42.59
N ASP A 596 17.13 7.58 43.67
CA ASP A 596 17.01 6.40 44.51
C ASP A 596 16.39 5.26 43.68
N GLN A 597 17.19 4.24 43.40
CA GLN A 597 16.78 3.07 42.65
C GLN A 597 15.63 2.31 43.35
N SER A 598 15.38 2.56 44.64
CA SER A 598 14.23 2.01 45.36
C SER A 598 12.88 2.50 44.82
N ASN A 599 12.85 3.65 44.13
CA ASN A 599 11.64 4.24 43.54
C ASN A 599 11.44 3.90 42.06
N ALA A 600 12.28 3.04 41.49
CA ALA A 600 12.17 2.65 40.09
C ALA A 600 10.90 1.82 39.85
N ILE A 601 10.10 2.21 38.87
CA ILE A 601 8.85 1.54 38.51
C ILE A 601 9.15 0.50 37.42
N ALA A 602 8.66 -0.73 37.61
CA ALA A 602 8.80 -1.77 36.61
C ALA A 602 7.92 -1.48 35.38
N ILE A 603 8.51 -1.64 34.19
CA ILE A 603 7.79 -1.68 32.91
C ILE A 603 7.69 -3.15 32.50
N THR A 604 6.46 -3.64 32.42
CA THR A 604 6.16 -5.06 32.18
C THR A 604 5.72 -5.30 30.75
N ASN A 605 6.01 -6.49 30.22
CA ASN A 605 5.57 -6.88 28.88
C ASN A 605 4.03 -7.04 28.86
N PRO A 606 3.28 -6.33 27.99
CA PRO A 606 1.82 -6.45 27.95
C PRO A 606 1.32 -7.83 27.49
N ALA A 607 2.19 -8.62 26.84
CA ALA A 607 1.88 -9.99 26.42
C ALA A 607 2.08 -11.01 27.56
N GLN A 608 2.85 -10.64 28.58
CA GLN A 608 3.17 -11.49 29.73
C GLN A 608 3.49 -10.59 30.93
N ASN A 609 2.47 -10.23 31.71
CA ASN A 609 2.55 -9.19 32.75
C ASN A 609 3.56 -9.50 33.87
N SER A 610 3.99 -10.75 34.01
CA SER A 610 5.03 -11.16 34.97
C SER A 610 6.46 -10.85 34.50
N GLU A 611 6.65 -10.61 33.20
CA GLU A 611 7.96 -10.32 32.61
C GLU A 611 8.27 -8.82 32.73
N VAL A 612 9.36 -8.48 33.41
CA VAL A 612 9.86 -7.11 33.50
C VAL A 612 10.81 -6.84 32.34
N VAL A 613 10.45 -5.89 31.49
CA VAL A 613 11.27 -5.45 30.34
C VAL A 613 12.35 -4.49 30.80
N GLY A 614 12.03 -3.63 31.77
CA GLY A 614 12.93 -2.61 32.26
C GLY A 614 12.35 -1.86 33.45
N HIS A 615 13.06 -0.83 33.88
CA HIS A 615 12.60 0.06 34.94
C HIS A 615 12.69 1.51 34.50
N VAL A 616 11.72 2.32 34.95
CA VAL A 616 11.72 3.76 34.78
C VAL A 616 11.82 4.45 36.13
N ASN A 617 12.75 5.41 36.24
CA ASN A 617 12.67 6.44 37.28
C ASN A 617 11.88 7.61 36.69
N GLU A 618 10.72 7.91 37.25
CA GLU A 618 9.95 9.09 36.84
C GLU A 618 10.65 10.37 37.34
N ALA A 619 10.49 11.46 36.58
CA ALA A 619 11.05 12.75 36.91
C ALA A 619 10.39 13.34 38.17
N THR A 620 11.23 13.85 39.07
CA THR A 620 10.75 14.64 40.21
C THR A 620 10.48 16.07 39.79
N SER A 621 9.79 16.85 40.63
CA SER A 621 9.62 18.29 40.37
C SER A 621 10.95 19.05 40.31
N ALA A 622 12.01 18.57 40.98
CA ALA A 622 13.36 19.13 40.87
C ALA A 622 13.98 18.84 39.49
N ASP A 623 13.81 17.62 38.98
CA ASP A 623 14.26 17.27 37.62
C ASP A 623 13.55 18.10 36.56
N VAL A 624 12.24 18.30 36.70
CA VAL A 624 11.46 19.18 35.81
C VAL A 624 12.04 20.60 35.82
N GLN A 625 12.38 21.13 37.00
CA GLN A 625 12.98 22.45 37.12
C GLN A 625 14.34 22.53 36.42
N LEU A 626 15.22 21.54 36.66
CA LEU A 626 16.53 21.44 36.00
C LEU A 626 16.40 21.34 34.48
N ALA A 627 15.45 20.54 33.98
CA ALA A 627 15.20 20.39 32.56
C ALA A 627 14.82 21.71 31.90
N LEU A 628 13.93 22.47 32.54
CA LEU A 628 13.47 23.78 32.06
C LEU A 628 14.60 24.82 32.10
N GLU A 629 15.43 24.82 33.14
CA GLU A 629 16.61 25.70 33.23
C GLU A 629 17.63 25.40 32.14
N ALA A 630 17.96 24.12 31.94
CA ALA A 630 18.90 23.69 30.90
C ALA A 630 18.41 24.06 29.49
N ALA A 631 17.11 23.87 29.21
CA ALA A 631 16.52 24.20 27.92
C ALA A 631 16.59 25.71 27.63
N VAL A 632 16.30 26.55 28.63
CA VAL A 632 16.40 28.01 28.50
C VAL A 632 17.86 28.45 28.25
N GLN A 633 18.82 27.86 28.96
CA GLN A 633 20.24 28.17 28.76
C GLN A 633 20.77 27.75 27.38
N ALA A 634 20.29 26.61 26.85
CA ALA A 634 20.70 26.08 25.55
C ALA A 634 19.99 26.73 24.35
N GLN A 635 18.85 27.41 24.56
CA GLN A 635 18.00 27.90 23.47
C GLN A 635 18.69 28.87 22.52
N GLN A 636 19.49 29.82 23.05
CA GLN A 636 20.13 30.83 22.21
C GLN A 636 21.21 30.21 21.31
N SER A 637 22.04 29.31 21.85
CA SER A 637 23.09 28.66 21.08
C SER A 637 22.52 27.73 20.01
N TRP A 638 21.46 26.97 20.33
CA TRP A 638 20.81 26.08 19.36
C TRP A 638 20.08 26.83 18.24
N ALA A 639 19.41 27.94 18.57
CA ALA A 639 18.81 28.80 17.57
C ALA A 639 19.86 29.38 16.60
N ALA A 640 21.08 29.65 17.10
CA ALA A 640 22.20 30.16 16.33
C ALA A 640 22.95 29.09 15.52
N THR A 641 22.83 27.80 15.89
CA THR A 641 23.38 26.68 15.10
C THR A 641 22.81 26.70 13.69
N ASN A 642 23.64 26.48 12.67
CA ASN A 642 23.19 26.55 11.29
C ASN A 642 22.10 25.49 11.02
N LYS A 643 21.05 25.85 10.26
CA LYS A 643 19.97 24.93 9.91
C LYS A 643 20.45 23.63 9.25
N ILE A 644 21.54 23.69 8.47
CA ILE A 644 22.18 22.53 7.84
C ILE A 644 22.84 21.63 8.87
N GLU A 645 23.47 22.19 9.90
CA GLU A 645 24.09 21.42 10.99
C GLU A 645 23.01 20.73 11.84
N ARG A 646 21.90 21.42 12.10
CA ARG A 646 20.73 20.82 12.79
C ARG A 646 20.16 19.66 11.98
N ALA A 647 19.97 19.84 10.67
CA ALA A 647 19.52 18.78 9.75
C ALA A 647 20.48 17.58 9.74
N ALA A 648 21.80 17.83 9.73
CA ALA A 648 22.81 16.79 9.77
C ALA A 648 22.77 15.94 11.05
N CYS A 649 22.42 16.53 12.20
CA CYS A 649 22.18 15.77 13.43
C CYS A 649 21.01 14.79 13.27
N LEU A 650 19.90 15.22 12.66
CA LEU A 650 18.75 14.33 12.45
C LEU A 650 19.06 13.21 11.46
N LYS A 651 19.80 13.49 10.38
CA LYS A 651 20.24 12.47 9.43
C LYS A 651 21.10 11.39 10.11
N ARG A 652 22.08 11.81 10.94
CA ARG A 652 22.88 10.87 11.74
C ARG A 652 22.04 10.06 12.73
N ALA A 653 21.05 10.67 13.37
CA ALA A 653 20.12 9.94 14.26
C ALA A 653 19.31 8.90 13.49
N ALA A 654 18.88 9.22 12.26
CA ALA A 654 18.19 8.28 11.39
C ALA A 654 19.09 7.08 11.05
N ASP A 655 20.35 7.33 10.71
CA ASP A 655 21.33 6.27 10.40
C ASP A 655 21.64 5.39 11.63
N LEU A 656 21.68 5.97 12.84
CA LEU A 656 21.82 5.22 14.10
C LEU A 656 20.62 4.31 14.38
N MET A 657 19.40 4.79 14.11
CA MET A 657 18.18 3.99 14.27
C MET A 657 18.15 2.82 13.28
N GLU A 658 18.51 3.03 12.02
CA GLU A 658 18.62 1.94 11.04
C GLU A 658 19.70 0.94 11.45
N ALA A 659 20.87 1.41 11.90
CA ALA A 659 21.97 0.53 12.33
C ALA A 659 21.61 -0.32 13.57
N ARG A 660 20.67 0.13 14.41
CA ARG A 660 20.20 -0.57 15.62
C ARG A 660 18.78 -1.12 15.49
N ILE A 661 18.29 -1.32 14.25
CA ILE A 661 16.91 -1.74 13.99
C ILE A 661 16.48 -3.00 14.76
N GLN A 662 17.36 -4.01 14.86
CA GLN A 662 17.03 -5.26 15.56
C GLN A 662 16.82 -5.04 17.08
N GLU A 663 17.65 -4.22 17.71
CA GLU A 663 17.52 -3.90 19.14
C GLU A 663 16.23 -3.13 19.42
N LEU A 664 15.93 -2.14 18.56
CA LEU A 664 14.70 -1.35 18.62
C LEU A 664 13.46 -2.23 18.40
N MET A 665 13.51 -3.16 17.45
CA MET A 665 12.43 -4.11 17.18
C MET A 665 12.13 -5.00 18.39
N VAL A 666 13.16 -5.56 19.03
CA VAL A 666 13.00 -6.39 20.24
C VAL A 666 12.39 -5.58 21.38
N LEU A 667 12.85 -4.34 21.59
CA LEU A 667 12.32 -3.48 22.64
C LEU A 667 10.87 -3.07 22.36
N LEU A 668 10.54 -2.62 21.15
CA LEU A 668 9.16 -2.29 20.76
C LEU A 668 8.21 -3.47 20.95
N CYS A 669 8.66 -4.67 20.61
CA CYS A 669 7.89 -5.89 20.78
C CYS A 669 7.58 -6.17 22.26
N ARG A 670 8.61 -6.11 23.12
CA ARG A 670 8.47 -6.41 24.55
C ARG A 670 7.79 -5.29 25.34
N GLU A 671 8.06 -4.03 25.03
CA GLU A 671 7.53 -2.88 25.78
C GLU A 671 6.11 -2.50 25.34
N SER A 672 5.84 -2.46 24.03
CA SER A 672 4.56 -1.97 23.48
C SER A 672 3.67 -3.06 22.88
N GLY A 673 4.10 -4.33 22.90
CA GLY A 673 3.31 -5.45 22.41
C GLY A 673 3.21 -5.54 20.89
N LYS A 674 4.09 -4.88 20.13
CA LYS A 674 4.06 -4.87 18.66
C LYS A 674 4.63 -6.15 18.07
N THR A 675 3.98 -6.68 17.04
CA THR A 675 4.59 -7.72 16.19
C THR A 675 5.86 -7.17 15.53
N TYR A 676 6.80 -8.03 15.15
CA TYR A 676 8.00 -7.57 14.45
C TYR A 676 7.71 -6.82 13.16
N ALA A 677 6.68 -7.20 12.40
CA ALA A 677 6.25 -6.47 11.21
C ALA A 677 5.84 -5.02 11.55
N ASN A 678 5.08 -4.82 12.64
CA ASN A 678 4.70 -3.49 13.11
C ASN A 678 5.89 -2.71 13.69
N ALA A 679 6.85 -3.38 14.34
CA ALA A 679 8.06 -2.75 14.84
C ALA A 679 8.98 -2.25 13.71
N ILE A 680 9.13 -3.03 12.63
CA ILE A 680 9.86 -2.59 11.41
C ILE A 680 9.22 -1.33 10.83
N ALA A 681 7.90 -1.35 10.64
CA ALA A 681 7.17 -0.20 10.10
C ALA A 681 7.37 1.05 10.96
N GLU A 682 7.40 0.91 12.29
CA GLU A 682 7.58 2.03 13.19
C GLU A 682 9.02 2.58 13.20
N VAL A 683 10.04 1.73 13.22
CA VAL A 683 11.44 2.20 13.11
C VAL A 683 11.63 2.95 11.79
N ARG A 684 11.07 2.42 10.69
CA ARG A 684 11.10 3.07 9.38
C ARG A 684 10.42 4.44 9.40
N GLU A 685 9.25 4.55 10.00
CA GLU A 685 8.51 5.80 10.12
C GLU A 685 9.31 6.85 10.94
N ALA A 686 9.99 6.45 12.02
CA ALA A 686 10.86 7.32 12.79
C ALA A 686 12.05 7.86 11.97
N VAL A 687 12.72 6.97 11.22
CA VAL A 687 13.82 7.29 10.30
C VAL A 687 13.33 8.24 9.20
N ASP A 688 12.16 7.98 8.62
CA ASP A 688 11.59 8.80 7.57
C ASP A 688 11.22 10.20 8.08
N PHE A 689 10.70 10.36 9.30
CA PHE A 689 10.48 11.68 9.92
C PHE A 689 11.78 12.47 10.05
N LEU A 690 12.84 11.84 10.58
CA LEU A 690 14.14 12.48 10.76
C LEU A 690 14.72 12.95 9.43
N ARG A 691 14.70 12.09 8.40
CA ARG A 691 15.19 12.42 7.05
C ARG A 691 14.32 13.45 6.36
N TYR A 692 13.00 13.35 6.45
CA TYR A 692 12.06 14.26 5.80
C TYR A 692 12.20 15.70 6.33
N TYR A 693 12.17 15.91 7.65
CA TYR A 693 12.27 17.25 8.22
C TYR A 693 13.68 17.85 8.05
N ALA A 694 14.72 17.03 8.09
CA ALA A 694 16.09 17.45 7.76
C ALA A 694 16.18 17.99 6.32
N THR A 695 15.66 17.26 5.33
CA THR A 695 15.67 17.73 3.94
C THR A 695 14.74 18.93 3.73
N GLN A 696 13.60 18.99 4.43
CA GLN A 696 12.67 20.11 4.30
C GLN A 696 13.29 21.45 4.75
N ILE A 697 14.02 21.48 5.88
CA ILE A 697 14.69 22.71 6.33
C ILE A 697 15.82 23.14 5.37
N GLU A 698 16.52 22.16 4.79
CA GLU A 698 17.62 22.40 3.84
C GLU A 698 17.10 23.03 2.54
N ASN A 699 15.87 22.70 2.15
CA ASN A 699 15.21 23.23 0.97
C ASN A 699 14.72 24.69 1.13
N LEU A 700 14.74 25.27 2.33
CA LEU A 700 14.52 26.71 2.47
C LEU A 700 15.69 27.50 1.83
N PRO A 701 15.47 28.72 1.32
CA PRO A 701 16.54 29.57 0.79
C PRO A 701 17.73 29.69 1.74
N ALA A 702 18.95 29.74 1.20
CA ALA A 702 20.18 29.70 2.01
C ALA A 702 20.24 30.82 3.06
N ASN A 703 19.69 31.99 2.73
CA ASN A 703 19.60 33.19 3.58
C ASN A 703 18.31 33.27 4.41
N ALA A 704 17.43 32.25 4.37
CA ALA A 704 16.18 32.25 5.12
C ALA A 704 16.46 32.34 6.63
N GLN A 705 15.91 33.36 7.27
CA GLN A 705 16.04 33.57 8.71
C GLN A 705 14.91 32.83 9.43
N VAL A 706 15.26 31.82 10.22
CA VAL A 706 14.33 31.02 11.02
C VAL A 706 14.44 31.47 12.47
N LYS A 707 13.35 32.04 13.00
CA LYS A 707 13.23 32.36 14.42
C LYS A 707 12.39 31.27 15.10
N PRO A 708 12.96 30.47 16.01
CA PRO A 708 12.22 29.43 16.73
C PRO A 708 11.21 30.05 17.71
N LEU A 709 10.29 29.22 18.24
CA LEU A 709 9.39 29.61 19.32
C LEU A 709 10.14 29.74 20.66
N GLY A 710 11.09 28.84 20.92
CA GLY A 710 11.75 28.67 22.21
C GLY A 710 11.72 27.20 22.63
N THR A 711 11.54 26.90 23.91
CA THR A 711 11.42 25.52 24.38
C THR A 711 10.06 24.93 24.02
N VAL A 712 10.03 23.79 23.32
CA VAL A 712 8.82 23.06 22.94
C VAL A 712 8.67 21.79 23.78
N LEU A 713 7.49 21.60 24.37
CA LEU A 713 7.12 20.38 25.06
C LEU A 713 6.52 19.39 24.07
N CYS A 714 7.16 18.23 23.90
CA CYS A 714 6.65 17.13 23.07
C CYS A 714 6.06 16.04 23.96
N ILE A 715 4.75 15.82 23.86
CA ILE A 715 4.01 14.78 24.58
C ILE A 715 3.52 13.76 23.55
N SER A 716 3.97 12.52 23.70
CA SER A 716 3.77 11.45 22.72
C SER A 716 3.00 10.27 23.31
N PRO A 717 2.31 9.48 22.46
CA PRO A 717 1.47 8.38 22.90
C PRO A 717 2.26 7.06 22.99
N TRP A 718 1.70 6.07 23.66
CA TRP A 718 2.29 4.73 23.82
C TRP A 718 2.17 3.85 22.57
N ASN A 719 1.30 4.19 21.62
CA ASN A 719 0.95 3.31 20.51
C ASN A 719 1.89 3.46 19.30
N PHE A 720 2.61 4.58 19.20
CA PHE A 720 3.77 4.77 18.32
C PHE A 720 4.89 5.42 19.13
N PRO A 721 5.44 4.68 20.10
CA PRO A 721 6.31 5.24 21.12
C PRO A 721 7.71 5.63 20.60
N LEU A 722 8.06 5.21 19.38
CA LEU A 722 9.27 5.63 18.68
C LEU A 722 8.94 6.61 17.55
N ALA A 723 8.04 6.27 16.62
CA ALA A 723 7.83 7.08 15.41
C ALA A 723 7.25 8.46 15.68
N ILE A 724 6.12 8.55 16.39
CA ILE A 724 5.49 9.84 16.71
C ILE A 724 6.37 10.63 17.68
N PHE A 725 7.01 9.94 18.64
CA PHE A 725 7.98 10.54 19.56
C PHE A 725 9.11 11.24 18.78
N SER A 726 9.78 10.52 17.89
CA SER A 726 10.87 11.07 17.07
C SER A 726 10.38 12.14 16.10
N GLY A 727 9.20 11.97 15.49
CA GLY A 727 8.64 12.91 14.54
C GLY A 727 8.32 14.29 15.15
N GLN A 728 7.73 14.32 16.34
CA GLN A 728 7.48 15.57 17.06
C GLN A 728 8.80 16.28 17.40
N ILE A 729 9.74 15.54 17.99
CA ILE A 729 11.04 16.07 18.44
C ILE A 729 11.86 16.59 17.25
N ALA A 730 11.93 15.81 16.16
CA ALA A 730 12.67 16.16 14.94
C ALA A 730 12.20 17.50 14.36
N ALA A 731 10.89 17.69 14.21
CA ALA A 731 10.32 18.93 13.67
C ALA A 731 10.64 20.15 14.54
N ALA A 732 10.57 20.00 15.88
CA ALA A 732 10.89 21.07 16.81
C ALA A 732 12.39 21.42 16.78
N LEU A 733 13.25 20.41 16.86
CA LEU A 733 14.71 20.57 16.85
C LEU A 733 15.20 21.24 15.57
N VAL A 734 14.75 20.79 14.41
CA VAL A 734 15.23 21.31 13.13
C VAL A 734 14.82 22.77 12.91
N SER A 735 13.67 23.17 13.48
CA SER A 735 13.18 24.54 13.52
C SER A 735 13.95 25.46 14.47
N GLY A 736 14.92 24.93 15.24
CA GLY A 736 15.77 25.68 16.17
C GLY A 736 15.23 25.74 17.61
N ASN A 737 14.20 24.95 17.95
CA ASN A 737 13.65 24.90 19.31
C ASN A 737 14.43 23.90 20.18
N CYS A 738 14.64 24.21 21.46
CA CYS A 738 14.96 23.19 22.44
C CYS A 738 13.70 22.36 22.76
N VAL A 739 13.88 21.11 23.17
CA VAL A 739 12.82 20.14 23.35
C VAL A 739 12.89 19.50 24.73
N ILE A 740 11.75 19.49 25.41
CA ILE A 740 11.50 18.61 26.55
C ILE A 740 10.52 17.54 26.08
N ALA A 741 10.98 16.29 26.08
CA ALA A 741 10.22 15.14 25.61
C ALA A 741 9.62 14.37 26.79
N LYS A 742 8.28 14.32 26.86
CA LYS A 742 7.52 13.53 27.81
C LYS A 742 6.90 12.33 27.07
N PRO A 743 7.45 11.12 27.19
CA PRO A 743 6.83 9.93 26.61
C PRO A 743 5.60 9.48 27.40
N ALA A 744 4.74 8.66 26.80
CA ALA A 744 3.71 7.94 27.55
C ALA A 744 4.35 7.06 28.63
N GLU A 745 3.69 6.96 29.78
CA GLU A 745 4.15 6.21 30.95
C GLU A 745 4.28 4.70 30.71
N GLN A 746 3.57 4.17 29.70
CA GLN A 746 3.65 2.76 29.31
C GLN A 746 4.94 2.44 28.53
N THR A 747 5.53 3.42 27.84
CA THR A 747 6.63 3.19 26.88
C THR A 747 7.85 4.13 27.07
N PRO A 748 8.40 4.27 28.28
CA PRO A 748 9.51 5.19 28.54
C PRO A 748 10.90 4.66 28.13
N LEU A 749 11.06 3.35 27.92
CA LEU A 749 12.35 2.71 27.64
C LEU A 749 12.79 2.99 26.20
N ILE A 750 11.91 2.76 25.22
CA ILE A 750 12.19 3.06 23.81
C ILE A 750 12.41 4.56 23.58
N ALA A 751 11.66 5.42 24.29
CA ALA A 751 11.85 6.86 24.27
C ALA A 751 13.24 7.27 24.79
N SER A 752 13.74 6.59 25.83
CA SER A 752 15.10 6.79 26.32
C SER A 752 16.16 6.41 25.29
N GLN A 753 15.96 5.32 24.55
CA GLN A 753 16.86 4.93 23.46
C GLN A 753 16.89 6.00 22.35
N ALA A 754 15.72 6.52 21.96
CA ALA A 754 15.64 7.56 20.94
C ALA A 754 16.37 8.86 21.33
N VAL A 755 16.25 9.32 22.59
CA VAL A 755 16.97 10.52 23.06
C VAL A 755 18.48 10.27 23.15
N GLN A 756 18.91 9.10 23.60
CA GLN A 756 20.34 8.73 23.61
C GLN A 756 20.93 8.72 22.19
N MET A 757 20.20 8.20 21.20
CA MET A 757 20.62 8.24 19.80
C MET A 757 20.68 9.67 19.24
N LEU A 758 19.78 10.57 19.66
CA LEU A 758 19.85 11.99 19.29
C LEU A 758 21.09 12.68 19.91
N TRP A 759 21.43 12.37 21.16
CA TRP A 759 22.66 12.86 21.79
C TRP A 759 23.91 12.33 21.08
N GLU A 760 23.96 11.02 20.78
CA GLU A 760 25.04 10.40 20.01
C GLU A 760 25.18 10.99 18.60
N ALA A 761 24.04 11.36 17.98
CA ALA A 761 24.02 12.04 16.70
C ALA A 761 24.50 13.51 16.76
N GLY A 762 24.80 14.04 17.95
CA GLY A 762 25.38 15.36 18.16
C GLY A 762 24.38 16.46 18.53
N VAL A 763 23.13 16.12 18.87
CA VAL A 763 22.22 17.09 19.49
C VAL A 763 22.68 17.35 20.93
N PRO A 764 22.94 18.61 21.34
CA PRO A 764 23.43 18.88 22.69
C PRO A 764 22.43 18.44 23.79
N HIS A 765 22.94 18.02 24.95
CA HIS A 765 22.08 17.45 26.01
C HIS A 765 21.02 18.43 26.53
N GLY A 766 21.36 19.72 26.70
CA GLY A 766 20.39 20.75 27.10
C GLY A 766 19.35 21.09 26.01
N VAL A 767 19.58 20.66 24.76
CA VAL A 767 18.70 20.94 23.62
C VAL A 767 17.60 19.90 23.48
N VAL A 768 17.86 18.63 23.78
CA VAL A 768 16.83 17.59 23.82
C VAL A 768 16.94 16.82 25.12
N GLN A 769 15.88 16.82 25.91
CA GLN A 769 15.87 16.20 27.24
C GLN A 769 14.67 15.26 27.38
N LEU A 770 14.87 14.12 28.03
CA LEU A 770 13.80 13.17 28.35
C LEU A 770 13.31 13.42 29.79
N VAL A 771 12.00 13.57 29.96
CA VAL A 771 11.38 13.76 31.27
C VAL A 771 10.23 12.74 31.40
N PRO A 772 10.53 11.47 31.75
CA PRO A 772 9.52 10.44 31.92
C PRO A 772 8.67 10.71 33.16
N GLY A 773 7.39 10.34 33.15
CA GLY A 773 6.50 10.48 34.31
C GLY A 773 5.03 10.47 33.94
N ARG A 774 4.15 10.62 34.93
CA ARG A 774 2.69 10.64 34.71
C ARG A 774 2.19 11.95 34.08
N GLY A 775 1.07 11.86 33.37
CA GLY A 775 0.45 13.02 32.71
C GLY A 775 -0.09 14.04 33.73
N GLU A 776 -0.73 13.56 34.79
CA GLU A 776 -1.37 14.34 35.85
C GLU A 776 -0.39 15.06 36.78
N THR A 777 0.88 14.64 36.81
CA THR A 777 1.94 15.26 37.61
C THR A 777 2.96 15.98 36.72
N VAL A 778 3.88 15.23 36.10
CA VAL A 778 4.97 15.75 35.27
C VAL A 778 4.44 16.48 34.04
N GLY A 779 3.49 15.87 33.32
CA GLY A 779 2.88 16.50 32.14
C GLY A 779 2.13 17.79 32.48
N ALA A 780 1.37 17.79 33.57
CA ALA A 780 0.65 18.95 34.06
C ALA A 780 1.59 20.08 34.47
N GLN A 781 2.65 19.78 35.24
CA GLN A 781 3.67 20.74 35.65
C GLN A 781 4.35 21.39 34.43
N LEU A 782 4.82 20.59 33.48
CA LEU A 782 5.48 21.08 32.27
C LEU A 782 4.55 21.94 31.40
N SER A 783 3.32 21.50 31.17
CA SER A 783 2.37 22.23 30.31
C SER A 783 1.95 23.59 30.86
N GLN A 784 2.01 23.78 32.19
CA GLN A 784 1.67 25.04 32.86
C GLN A 784 2.84 26.01 32.96
N ASP A 785 4.09 25.56 32.77
CA ASP A 785 5.28 26.38 32.99
C ASP A 785 5.51 27.42 31.88
N ASP A 786 5.71 28.67 32.27
CA ASP A 786 5.83 29.81 31.36
C ASP A 786 7.05 29.76 30.43
N ARG A 787 8.06 28.94 30.72
CA ARG A 787 9.24 28.76 29.86
C ARG A 787 8.92 27.92 28.61
N ILE A 788 7.89 27.08 28.64
CA ILE A 788 7.44 26.31 27.47
C ILE A 788 6.72 27.23 26.47
N GLN A 789 7.30 27.44 25.29
CA GLN A 789 6.79 28.33 24.24
C GLN A 789 5.96 27.63 23.16
N GLY A 790 5.77 26.32 23.25
CA GLY A 790 4.90 25.55 22.37
C GLY A 790 4.69 24.13 22.89
N ILE A 791 3.55 23.52 22.55
CA ILE A 791 3.21 22.15 22.91
C ILE A 791 2.86 21.37 21.65
N MET A 792 3.51 20.23 21.47
CA MET A 792 3.15 19.21 20.50
C MET A 792 2.60 18.02 21.28
N PHE A 793 1.34 17.66 21.02
CA PHE A 793 0.64 16.61 21.73
C PHE A 793 0.04 15.62 20.72
N THR A 794 0.23 14.33 20.98
CA THR A 794 -0.53 13.29 20.32
C THR A 794 -1.11 12.33 21.36
N GLY A 795 -2.43 12.15 21.35
CA GLY A 795 -3.15 11.37 22.35
C GLY A 795 -4.66 11.58 22.30
N SER A 796 -5.36 11.45 23.42
CA SER A 796 -6.83 11.55 23.43
C SER A 796 -7.34 12.98 23.26
N THR A 797 -8.54 13.11 22.68
CA THR A 797 -9.23 14.41 22.51
C THR A 797 -9.51 15.08 23.86
N GLU A 798 -9.78 14.29 24.90
CA GLU A 798 -10.01 14.77 26.27
C GLU A 798 -8.78 15.46 26.86
N VAL A 799 -7.60 14.85 26.71
CA VAL A 799 -6.35 15.44 27.21
C VAL A 799 -5.95 16.65 26.36
N ALA A 800 -6.13 16.61 25.04
CA ALA A 800 -5.90 17.76 24.17
C ALA A 800 -6.77 18.98 24.59
N LYS A 801 -8.01 18.74 25.02
CA LYS A 801 -8.91 19.78 25.55
C LYS A 801 -8.45 20.35 26.89
N ILE A 802 -7.87 19.52 27.76
CA ILE A 802 -7.23 20.00 28.99
C ILE A 802 -6.04 20.89 28.64
N LEU A 803 -5.16 20.46 27.74
CA LEU A 803 -4.02 21.24 27.28
C LEU A 803 -4.45 22.56 26.63
N GLN A 804 -5.52 22.56 25.83
CA GLN A 804 -6.10 23.78 25.26
C GLN A 804 -6.46 24.80 26.35
N LYS A 805 -7.12 24.35 27.44
CA LYS A 805 -7.47 25.21 28.58
C LYS A 805 -6.23 25.68 29.36
N THR A 806 -5.19 24.87 29.41
CA THR A 806 -3.91 25.24 30.04
C THR A 806 -3.22 26.35 29.25
N VAL A 807 -3.01 26.17 27.94
CA VAL A 807 -2.31 27.17 27.11
C VAL A 807 -3.11 28.46 26.94
N ALA A 808 -4.44 28.40 27.01
CA ALA A 808 -5.30 29.58 26.92
C ALA A 808 -5.12 30.59 28.08
N LYS A 809 -4.52 30.16 29.20
CA LYS A 809 -4.21 31.02 30.35
C LYS A 809 -2.84 31.70 30.24
N ARG A 810 -2.11 31.43 29.16
CA ARG A 810 -0.70 31.79 29.00
C ARG A 810 -0.49 32.58 27.71
N LEU A 811 0.59 33.34 27.69
CA LEU A 811 1.08 34.07 26.52
C LEU A 811 2.60 33.97 26.48
N SER A 812 3.16 34.01 25.29
CA SER A 812 4.60 34.10 25.11
C SER A 812 5.13 35.46 25.60
N PRO A 813 6.45 35.61 25.84
CA PRO A 813 7.06 36.90 26.18
C PRO A 813 6.75 38.03 25.18
N ASN A 814 6.42 37.68 23.92
CA ASN A 814 6.08 38.64 22.88
C ASN A 814 4.57 38.93 22.78
N GLY A 815 3.77 38.43 23.74
CA GLY A 815 2.33 38.61 23.83
C GLY A 815 1.52 37.72 22.88
N GLN A 816 2.10 36.61 22.39
CA GLN A 816 1.45 35.71 21.43
C GLN A 816 0.82 34.49 22.13
N PRO A 817 -0.27 33.92 21.61
CA PRO A 817 -0.79 32.62 22.07
C PRO A 817 0.29 31.53 22.00
N ILE A 818 0.36 30.68 23.02
CA ILE A 818 1.26 29.51 22.99
C ILE A 818 0.71 28.50 21.96
N PRO A 819 1.49 28.13 20.92
CA PRO A 819 1.05 27.15 19.93
C PRO A 819 0.80 25.78 20.56
N LEU A 820 -0.36 25.20 20.27
CA LEU A 820 -0.70 23.81 20.53
C LEU A 820 -0.92 23.12 19.18
N ILE A 821 -0.08 22.13 18.87
CA ILE A 821 -0.35 21.13 17.83
C ILE A 821 -0.90 19.91 18.56
N ALA A 822 -2.16 19.59 18.33
CA ALA A 822 -2.81 18.45 18.97
C ALA A 822 -3.38 17.52 17.91
N GLU A 823 -2.75 16.36 17.75
CA GLU A 823 -3.22 15.26 16.92
C GLU A 823 -3.91 14.23 17.81
N THR A 824 -5.13 13.83 17.47
CA THR A 824 -5.97 13.03 18.37
C THR A 824 -6.67 11.88 17.63
N GLY A 825 -7.62 11.23 18.29
CA GLY A 825 -8.29 10.03 17.81
C GLY A 825 -9.21 10.22 16.59
N GLY A 826 -9.78 9.11 16.12
CA GLY A 826 -10.68 9.08 14.97
C GLY A 826 -11.81 8.07 15.14
N GLN A 827 -12.95 8.35 14.50
CA GLN A 827 -14.03 7.39 14.29
C GLN A 827 -14.02 6.95 12.82
N ASN A 828 -12.92 6.31 12.42
CA ASN A 828 -12.59 6.10 11.02
C ASN A 828 -13.54 5.10 10.35
N ALA A 829 -13.98 5.43 9.15
CA ALA A 829 -14.94 4.65 8.39
C ALA A 829 -14.35 4.13 7.08
N MET A 830 -14.79 2.95 6.63
CA MET A 830 -14.53 2.43 5.29
C MET A 830 -15.86 2.16 4.61
N ILE A 831 -16.06 2.74 3.43
CA ILE A 831 -17.27 2.57 2.62
C ILE A 831 -16.97 1.57 1.51
N VAL A 832 -17.83 0.56 1.36
CA VAL A 832 -17.70 -0.51 0.38
C VAL A 832 -19.00 -0.62 -0.40
N ASP A 833 -18.93 -0.36 -1.71
CA ASP A 833 -20.06 -0.56 -2.61
C ASP A 833 -20.04 -1.98 -3.22
N SER A 834 -21.07 -2.30 -4.01
CA SER A 834 -21.22 -3.63 -4.63
C SER A 834 -20.28 -3.89 -5.81
N SER A 835 -19.49 -2.90 -6.25
CA SER A 835 -18.49 -3.04 -7.31
C SER A 835 -17.11 -3.48 -6.81
N ALA A 836 -16.88 -3.39 -5.50
CA ALA A 836 -15.63 -3.77 -4.86
C ALA A 836 -15.36 -5.28 -4.93
N LEU A 837 -14.08 -5.65 -5.05
CA LEU A 837 -13.65 -7.05 -4.92
C LEU A 837 -13.67 -7.47 -3.45
N THR A 838 -14.47 -8.49 -3.12
CA THR A 838 -14.73 -8.89 -1.72
C THR A 838 -13.45 -9.34 -1.02
N GLU A 839 -12.60 -10.11 -1.68
CA GLU A 839 -11.34 -10.63 -1.14
C GLU A 839 -10.41 -9.48 -0.73
N GLN A 840 -10.27 -8.48 -1.60
CA GLN A 840 -9.45 -7.31 -1.33
C GLN A 840 -10.02 -6.50 -0.17
N VAL A 841 -11.34 -6.26 -0.16
CA VAL A 841 -12.03 -5.59 0.97
C VAL A 841 -11.74 -6.30 2.28
N VAL A 842 -11.87 -7.62 2.34
CA VAL A 842 -11.68 -8.38 3.58
C VAL A 842 -10.25 -8.29 4.08
N LEU A 843 -9.26 -8.42 3.18
CA LEU A 843 -7.85 -8.25 3.53
C LEU A 843 -7.56 -6.84 4.09
N ASP A 844 -8.06 -5.81 3.41
CA ASP A 844 -7.85 -4.41 3.80
C ASP A 844 -8.60 -4.06 5.09
N VAL A 845 -9.79 -4.62 5.33
CA VAL A 845 -10.55 -4.48 6.57
C VAL A 845 -9.83 -5.15 7.73
N VAL A 846 -9.36 -6.39 7.56
CA VAL A 846 -8.63 -7.12 8.61
C VAL A 846 -7.36 -6.36 9.01
N SER A 847 -6.57 -5.95 8.02
CA SER A 847 -5.38 -5.13 8.26
C SER A 847 -5.71 -3.80 8.93
N SER A 848 -6.76 -3.10 8.49
CA SER A 848 -7.09 -1.78 9.03
C SER A 848 -7.69 -1.83 10.43
N ALA A 849 -8.49 -2.85 10.76
CA ALA A 849 -9.24 -2.91 12.02
C ALA A 849 -8.47 -3.60 13.15
N PHE A 850 -7.64 -4.60 12.82
CA PHE A 850 -7.10 -5.52 13.82
C PHE A 850 -5.57 -5.52 13.93
N ASP A 851 -4.83 -5.01 12.94
CA ASP A 851 -3.37 -4.81 13.04
C ASP A 851 -3.02 -3.98 14.29
N SER A 852 -1.91 -4.32 14.95
CA SER A 852 -1.52 -3.71 16.24
C SER A 852 -2.64 -3.76 17.31
N ALA A 853 -3.47 -4.81 17.30
CA ALA A 853 -4.68 -4.92 18.12
C ALA A 853 -5.63 -3.73 17.99
N GLY A 854 -5.72 -3.12 16.79
CA GLY A 854 -6.55 -1.94 16.54
C GLY A 854 -6.08 -0.68 17.29
N GLN A 855 -4.86 -0.67 17.83
CA GLN A 855 -4.30 0.45 18.61
C GLN A 855 -3.60 1.49 17.72
N ARG A 856 -4.12 1.71 16.52
CA ARG A 856 -3.71 2.81 15.64
C ARG A 856 -4.79 3.88 15.67
N CYS A 857 -4.41 5.17 15.71
CA CYS A 857 -5.38 6.25 15.54
C CYS A 857 -6.09 6.17 14.19
N SER A 858 -5.42 5.62 13.17
CA SER A 858 -5.96 5.36 11.83
C SER A 858 -6.77 4.07 11.69
N ALA A 859 -6.87 3.23 12.73
CA ALA A 859 -7.54 1.94 12.62
C ALA A 859 -9.02 2.07 12.24
N LEU A 860 -9.50 1.15 11.42
CA LEU A 860 -10.88 1.11 10.95
C LEU A 860 -11.83 0.79 12.12
N ARG A 861 -12.76 1.71 12.39
CA ARG A 861 -13.75 1.57 13.46
C ARG A 861 -15.12 1.19 12.92
N ILE A 862 -15.45 1.65 11.72
CA ILE A 862 -16.77 1.49 11.10
C ILE A 862 -16.61 0.99 9.66
N LEU A 863 -17.04 -0.24 9.38
CA LEU A 863 -17.23 -0.73 8.02
C LEU A 863 -18.68 -0.48 7.58
N CYS A 864 -18.84 0.27 6.49
CA CYS A 864 -20.13 0.54 5.86
C CYS A 864 -20.23 -0.25 4.56
N VAL A 865 -21.08 -1.27 4.50
CA VAL A 865 -21.21 -2.12 3.31
C VAL A 865 -22.57 -1.92 2.65
N GLN A 866 -22.60 -1.79 1.33
CA GLN A 866 -23.87 -1.74 0.59
C GLN A 866 -24.66 -3.04 0.81
N GLU A 867 -25.97 -2.93 1.04
CA GLU A 867 -26.84 -4.07 1.37
C GLU A 867 -26.69 -5.25 0.40
N ASP A 868 -26.47 -4.99 -0.89
CA ASP A 868 -26.36 -5.99 -1.95
C ASP A 868 -25.12 -6.92 -1.81
N SER A 869 -24.03 -6.45 -1.19
CA SER A 869 -22.79 -7.22 -0.99
C SER A 869 -22.52 -7.59 0.47
N ALA A 870 -23.29 -7.03 1.41
CA ALA A 870 -23.08 -7.16 2.85
C ALA A 870 -22.97 -8.62 3.33
N ALA A 871 -23.86 -9.50 2.88
CA ALA A 871 -23.86 -10.90 3.33
C ALA A 871 -22.55 -11.63 2.98
N THR A 872 -22.05 -11.45 1.75
CA THR A 872 -20.83 -12.09 1.26
C THR A 872 -19.60 -11.52 1.96
N VAL A 873 -19.51 -10.19 2.06
CA VAL A 873 -18.40 -9.50 2.74
C VAL A 873 -18.32 -9.90 4.22
N ILE A 874 -19.44 -9.85 4.95
CA ILE A 874 -19.48 -10.18 6.39
C ILE A 874 -19.14 -11.65 6.62
N LYS A 875 -19.62 -12.56 5.77
CA LYS A 875 -19.31 -13.99 5.88
C LYS A 875 -17.81 -14.25 5.69
N MET A 876 -17.22 -13.71 4.62
CA MET A 876 -15.79 -13.88 4.34
C MET A 876 -14.92 -13.20 5.40
N LEU A 877 -15.31 -12.01 5.87
CA LEU A 877 -14.64 -11.31 6.97
C LEU A 877 -14.59 -12.16 8.25
N LYS A 878 -15.73 -12.74 8.68
CA LYS A 878 -15.78 -13.63 9.85
C LYS A 878 -14.86 -14.85 9.65
N GLY A 879 -14.86 -15.43 8.45
CA GLY A 879 -13.99 -16.54 8.11
C GLY A 879 -12.50 -16.18 8.17
N ALA A 880 -12.12 -14.99 7.69
CA ALA A 880 -10.75 -14.49 7.77
C ALA A 880 -10.34 -14.18 9.22
N MET A 881 -11.22 -13.59 10.03
CA MET A 881 -10.99 -13.36 11.47
C MET A 881 -10.69 -14.67 12.22
N GLN A 882 -11.37 -15.77 11.87
CA GLN A 882 -11.12 -17.09 12.47
C GLN A 882 -9.71 -17.63 12.18
N GLN A 883 -8.99 -17.05 11.22
CA GLN A 883 -7.64 -17.49 10.86
C GLN A 883 -6.54 -16.71 11.56
N LEU A 884 -6.86 -15.66 12.33
CA LEU A 884 -5.90 -14.79 13.00
C LEU A 884 -5.43 -15.40 14.33
N ILE A 885 -4.12 -15.43 14.56
CA ILE A 885 -3.50 -15.87 15.82
C ILE A 885 -3.28 -14.65 16.71
N VAL A 886 -3.89 -14.67 17.89
CA VAL A 886 -3.65 -13.69 18.96
C VAL A 886 -2.58 -14.26 19.90
N GLY A 887 -1.57 -13.51 20.30
CA GLY A 887 -0.54 -14.07 21.18
C GLY A 887 0.67 -13.22 21.43
N ASN A 888 1.74 -13.85 21.93
CA ASN A 888 3.01 -13.16 22.19
C ASN A 888 3.61 -12.65 20.86
N PRO A 889 3.80 -11.33 20.71
CA PRO A 889 4.25 -10.74 19.46
C PRO A 889 5.71 -11.05 19.10
N ALA A 890 6.49 -11.61 20.03
CA ALA A 890 7.86 -12.08 19.77
C ALA A 890 7.91 -13.37 18.95
N ILE A 891 6.76 -14.03 18.75
CA ILE A 891 6.64 -15.24 17.92
C ILE A 891 6.13 -14.83 16.55
N LEU A 892 6.83 -15.24 15.49
CA LEU A 892 6.54 -14.82 14.11
C LEU A 892 5.11 -15.15 13.64
N LYS A 893 4.52 -16.24 14.13
CA LYS A 893 3.15 -16.66 13.76
C LYS A 893 2.04 -15.84 14.41
N THR A 894 2.37 -14.94 15.34
CA THR A 894 1.39 -14.06 15.97
C THR A 894 0.99 -12.95 15.02
N ASP A 895 -0.30 -12.86 14.71
CA ASP A 895 -0.84 -11.78 13.89
C ASP A 895 -1.21 -10.56 14.73
N ILE A 896 -1.71 -10.79 15.95
CA ILE A 896 -2.27 -9.76 16.83
C ILE A 896 -1.68 -9.89 18.23
N GLY A 897 -0.97 -8.84 18.65
CA GLY A 897 -0.42 -8.70 20.00
C GLY A 897 -1.45 -8.31 21.07
N PRO A 898 -1.00 -8.02 22.29
CA PRO A 898 -1.85 -7.55 23.39
C PRO A 898 -2.30 -6.11 23.17
N VAL A 899 -3.32 -5.68 23.92
CA VAL A 899 -3.54 -4.26 24.20
C VAL A 899 -2.52 -3.77 25.24
N ILE A 900 -2.29 -2.47 25.34
CA ILE A 900 -1.14 -1.95 26.08
C ILE A 900 -1.16 -2.22 27.59
N ASP A 901 -2.34 -2.20 28.21
CA ASP A 901 -2.48 -2.39 29.65
C ASP A 901 -3.89 -2.88 30.05
N THR A 902 -4.06 -3.08 31.37
CA THR A 902 -5.30 -3.58 31.95
C THR A 902 -6.45 -2.57 31.83
N GLU A 903 -6.18 -1.27 31.89
CA GLU A 903 -7.21 -0.23 31.80
C GLU A 903 -7.79 -0.17 30.37
N ALA A 904 -6.92 -0.23 29.36
CA ALA A 904 -7.30 -0.34 27.96
C ALA A 904 -8.19 -1.58 27.75
N LYS A 905 -7.74 -2.75 28.23
CA LYS A 905 -8.53 -4.00 28.14
C LYS A 905 -9.91 -3.86 28.77
N GLN A 906 -9.99 -3.35 30.01
CA GLN A 906 -11.26 -3.18 30.72
C GLN A 906 -12.21 -2.22 30.00
N THR A 907 -11.68 -1.12 29.45
CA THR A 907 -12.46 -0.14 28.69
C THR A 907 -13.07 -0.77 27.43
N ILE A 908 -12.27 -1.55 26.70
CA ILE A 908 -12.71 -2.25 25.49
C ILE A 908 -13.74 -3.32 25.83
N ASP A 909 -13.47 -4.17 26.82
CA ASP A 909 -14.38 -5.22 27.27
C ASP A 909 -15.73 -4.65 27.72
N THR A 910 -15.71 -3.53 28.45
CA THR A 910 -16.94 -2.83 28.89
C THR A 910 -17.78 -2.37 27.70
N HIS A 911 -17.14 -1.84 26.65
CA HIS A 911 -17.84 -1.45 25.42
C HIS A 911 -18.46 -2.66 24.71
N ILE A 912 -17.70 -3.75 24.57
CA ILE A 912 -18.17 -5.00 23.95
C ILE A 912 -19.39 -5.53 24.72
N GLN A 913 -19.34 -5.55 26.05
CA GLN A 913 -20.47 -5.99 26.88
C GLN A 913 -21.67 -5.04 26.79
N LYS A 914 -21.45 -3.71 26.72
CA LYS A 914 -22.51 -2.72 26.47
C LYS A 914 -23.24 -3.04 25.16
N MET A 915 -22.50 -3.28 24.07
CA MET A 915 -23.10 -3.60 22.77
C MET A 915 -23.84 -4.94 22.79
N ARG A 916 -23.27 -5.96 23.44
CA ARG A 916 -23.94 -7.26 23.63
C ARG A 916 -25.25 -7.12 24.42
N SER A 917 -25.25 -6.31 25.49
CA SER A 917 -26.44 -6.07 26.32
C SER A 917 -27.58 -5.36 25.58
N LYS A 918 -27.26 -4.60 24.52
CA LYS A 918 -28.24 -3.99 23.62
C LYS A 918 -28.84 -4.97 22.60
N GLY A 919 -28.36 -6.22 22.56
CA GLY A 919 -28.84 -7.26 21.65
C GLY A 919 -28.16 -7.26 20.28
N TYR A 920 -27.06 -6.52 20.11
CA TYR A 920 -26.31 -6.54 18.85
C TYR A 920 -25.51 -7.82 18.66
N PRO A 921 -25.41 -8.36 17.42
CA PRO A 921 -24.52 -9.46 17.12
C PRO A 921 -23.06 -9.06 17.39
N VAL A 922 -22.39 -9.81 18.28
CA VAL A 922 -20.98 -9.64 18.63
C VAL A 922 -20.24 -10.92 18.32
N HIS A 923 -19.25 -10.84 17.43
CA HIS A 923 -18.44 -11.98 16.99
C HIS A 923 -16.99 -11.78 17.44
N GLN A 924 -16.51 -12.62 18.34
CA GLN A 924 -15.11 -12.65 18.77
C GLN A 924 -14.47 -13.93 18.22
N LEU A 925 -13.56 -13.79 17.27
CA LEU A 925 -13.06 -14.89 16.44
C LEU A 925 -11.52 -14.85 16.36
N MET A 926 -10.88 -16.02 16.47
CA MET A 926 -9.43 -16.22 16.38
C MET A 926 -9.11 -17.71 16.19
N PHE A 927 -7.91 -18.02 15.71
CA PHE A 927 -7.43 -19.40 15.43
C PHE A 927 -6.81 -20.11 16.66
N ASN A 928 -6.79 -19.48 17.84
CA ASN A 928 -6.14 -20.01 19.02
C ASN A 928 -6.76 -21.33 19.52
N ASP A 929 -5.93 -22.36 19.72
CA ASP A 929 -6.33 -23.60 20.40
C ASP A 929 -6.57 -23.37 21.91
N THR A 930 -7.12 -24.38 22.60
CA THR A 930 -7.48 -24.25 24.03
C THR A 930 -6.29 -23.93 24.93
N ALA A 931 -5.11 -24.49 24.64
CA ALA A 931 -3.90 -24.23 25.42
C ALA A 931 -3.41 -22.79 25.21
N SER A 932 -3.39 -22.32 23.96
CA SER A 932 -3.02 -20.95 23.60
C SER A 932 -3.98 -19.93 24.22
N GLN A 933 -5.28 -20.24 24.29
CA GLN A 933 -6.25 -19.39 24.97
C GLN A 933 -5.98 -19.24 26.47
N GLN A 934 -5.50 -20.29 27.15
CA GLN A 934 -5.09 -20.19 28.55
C GLN A 934 -3.83 -19.32 28.71
N ALA A 935 -2.88 -19.39 27.77
CA ALA A 935 -1.69 -18.56 27.78
C ALA A 935 -2.02 -17.05 27.66
N LEU A 936 -3.08 -16.69 26.93
CA LEU A 936 -3.54 -15.29 26.83
C LEU A 936 -3.91 -14.68 28.20
N ALA A 937 -4.24 -15.50 29.21
CA ALA A 937 -4.56 -15.00 30.55
C ALA A 937 -3.34 -14.39 31.27
N GLN A 938 -2.12 -14.64 30.79
CA GLN A 938 -0.88 -14.10 31.35
C GLN A 938 -0.60 -12.65 30.91
N GLY A 939 -1.24 -12.20 29.84
CA GLY A 939 -1.11 -10.84 29.30
C GLY A 939 -2.45 -10.10 29.25
N THR A 940 -2.48 -9.01 28.50
CA THR A 940 -3.65 -8.15 28.32
C THR A 940 -4.18 -8.24 26.89
N PHE A 941 -4.89 -9.32 26.56
CA PHE A 941 -5.39 -9.56 25.21
C PHE A 941 -6.89 -9.29 25.05
N VAL A 942 -7.27 -8.76 23.89
CA VAL A 942 -8.67 -8.66 23.44
C VAL A 942 -8.77 -9.37 22.08
N PRO A 943 -9.66 -10.38 21.92
CA PRO A 943 -9.86 -11.01 20.63
C PRO A 943 -10.40 -10.03 19.57
N PRO A 944 -10.03 -10.20 18.28
CA PRO A 944 -10.66 -9.48 17.18
C PRO A 944 -12.18 -9.59 17.25
N THR A 945 -12.85 -8.44 17.31
CA THR A 945 -14.28 -8.35 17.58
C THR A 945 -14.98 -7.60 16.45
N ALA A 946 -16.01 -8.22 15.86
CA ALA A 946 -16.92 -7.57 14.92
C ALA A 946 -18.31 -7.40 15.55
N ILE A 947 -18.87 -6.18 15.49
CA ILE A 947 -20.17 -5.83 16.07
C ILE A 947 -21.07 -5.29 14.97
N GLU A 948 -22.18 -5.96 14.69
CA GLU A 948 -23.16 -5.51 13.69
C GLU A 948 -24.13 -4.51 14.34
N LEU A 949 -24.21 -3.29 13.80
CA LEU A 949 -25.05 -2.21 14.31
C LEU A 949 -26.14 -1.84 13.28
N PRO A 950 -27.34 -1.43 13.74
CA PRO A 950 -28.39 -0.96 12.84
C PRO A 950 -28.07 0.42 12.25
N ASN A 951 -27.26 1.22 12.95
CA ASN A 951 -26.90 2.57 12.59
C ASN A 951 -25.68 3.06 13.41
N LEU A 952 -25.27 4.31 13.20
CA LEU A 952 -24.13 4.92 13.89
C LEU A 952 -24.43 5.48 15.29
N ASP A 953 -25.69 5.49 15.73
CA ASP A 953 -26.14 6.34 16.84
C ASP A 953 -25.50 5.93 18.17
N ASP A 954 -25.21 4.64 18.34
CA ASP A 954 -24.60 4.06 19.54
C ASP A 954 -23.07 4.20 19.62
N LEU A 955 -22.45 4.78 18.59
CA LEU A 955 -21.03 5.12 18.58
C LEU A 955 -20.84 6.58 19.01
N GLU A 956 -20.60 6.77 20.30
CA GLU A 956 -20.45 8.10 20.92
C GLU A 956 -19.00 8.58 20.96
N ARG A 957 -18.05 7.66 21.13
CA ARG A 957 -16.61 7.93 21.29
C ARG A 957 -15.77 6.87 20.59
N GLU A 958 -14.47 7.14 20.43
CA GLU A 958 -13.53 6.14 19.94
C GLU A 958 -13.39 4.97 20.93
N VAL A 959 -13.27 3.76 20.39
CA VAL A 959 -12.92 2.54 21.11
C VAL A 959 -11.56 2.07 20.60
N PHE A 960 -10.52 2.29 21.42
CA PHE A 960 -9.13 2.11 21.01
C PHE A 960 -8.65 0.65 21.17
N GLY A 961 -9.19 -0.25 20.35
CA GLY A 961 -8.87 -1.68 20.39
C GLY A 961 -9.33 -2.42 19.13
N PRO A 962 -9.24 -3.77 19.10
CA PRO A 962 -9.52 -4.56 17.91
C PRO A 962 -11.04 -4.80 17.75
N VAL A 963 -11.81 -3.72 17.70
CA VAL A 963 -13.28 -3.72 17.64
C VAL A 963 -13.76 -2.99 16.38
N LEU A 964 -14.25 -3.77 15.42
CA LEU A 964 -14.86 -3.29 14.19
C LEU A 964 -16.38 -3.25 14.35
N HIS A 965 -16.99 -2.12 14.00
CA HIS A 965 -18.45 -1.99 13.89
C HIS A 965 -18.84 -2.08 12.42
N ILE A 966 -19.92 -2.79 12.13
CA ILE A 966 -20.42 -3.00 10.76
C ILE A 966 -21.82 -2.43 10.65
N ILE A 967 -22.04 -1.56 9.67
CA ILE A 967 -23.38 -1.08 9.30
C ILE A 967 -23.61 -1.32 7.81
N THR A 968 -24.88 -1.38 7.42
CA THR A 968 -25.28 -1.44 6.02
C THR A 968 -25.91 -0.13 5.55
N TYR A 969 -25.83 0.14 4.25
CA TYR A 969 -26.50 1.27 3.61
C TYR A 969 -27.07 0.86 2.25
N LYS A 970 -28.09 1.59 1.77
CA LYS A 970 -28.71 1.29 0.48
C LYS A 970 -28.04 2.05 -0.66
N TYR A 971 -28.15 1.49 -1.86
CA TYR A 971 -27.83 2.23 -3.07
C TYR A 971 -28.59 3.58 -3.10
N GLY A 972 -27.88 4.66 -3.45
CA GLY A 972 -28.41 6.02 -3.45
C GLY A 972 -28.37 6.75 -2.10
N GLU A 973 -27.97 6.10 -1.01
CA GLU A 973 -27.83 6.72 0.32
C GLU A 973 -26.38 7.15 0.65
N LEU A 974 -25.44 6.97 -0.29
CA LEU A 974 -24.00 7.25 -0.10
C LEU A 974 -23.74 8.65 0.49
N GLU A 975 -24.33 9.69 -0.10
CA GLU A 975 -24.15 11.07 0.38
C GLU A 975 -24.65 11.25 1.82
N GLN A 976 -25.81 10.68 2.14
CA GLN A 976 -26.39 10.75 3.48
C GLN A 976 -25.54 9.98 4.49
N LEU A 977 -24.97 8.85 4.09
CA LEU A 977 -24.03 8.09 4.91
C LEU A 977 -22.78 8.92 5.23
N ILE A 978 -22.17 9.56 4.22
CA ILE A 978 -21.01 10.44 4.39
C ILE A 978 -21.35 11.59 5.36
N ASP A 979 -22.51 12.24 5.18
CA ASP A 979 -22.94 13.31 6.08
C ASP A 979 -23.08 12.84 7.53
N ARG A 980 -23.59 11.63 7.74
CA ARG A 980 -23.71 11.04 9.09
C ARG A 980 -22.36 10.69 9.71
N ILE A 981 -21.39 10.27 8.89
CA ILE A 981 -20.01 10.02 9.33
C ILE A 981 -19.36 11.36 9.71
N ASN A 982 -19.40 12.36 8.84
CA ASN A 982 -18.87 13.71 9.11
C ASN A 982 -19.52 14.34 10.36
N ALA A 983 -20.82 14.12 10.57
CA ALA A 983 -21.55 14.63 11.74
C ALA A 983 -21.05 14.09 13.09
N LYS A 984 -20.27 12.99 13.11
CA LYS A 984 -19.58 12.54 14.33
C LYS A 984 -18.47 13.50 14.76
N GLY A 985 -18.05 14.42 13.88
CA GLY A 985 -17.11 15.51 14.16
C GLY A 985 -15.64 15.11 14.12
N TYR A 986 -15.33 13.82 13.97
CA TYR A 986 -13.98 13.33 13.67
C TYR A 986 -13.69 13.43 12.17
N GLY A 987 -12.42 13.42 11.80
CA GLY A 987 -11.99 13.59 10.41
C GLY A 987 -10.55 13.13 10.16
N LEU A 988 -10.19 11.93 10.62
CA LEU A 988 -8.82 11.41 10.51
C LEU A 988 -8.61 10.56 9.25
N THR A 989 -9.04 9.30 9.24
CA THR A 989 -8.95 8.42 8.06
C THR A 989 -10.32 7.98 7.54
N MET A 990 -10.44 7.83 6.22
CA MET A 990 -11.56 7.16 5.55
C MET A 990 -11.05 6.24 4.45
N GLY A 991 -11.68 5.07 4.32
CA GLY A 991 -11.48 4.14 3.22
C GLY A 991 -12.65 4.14 2.25
N LEU A 992 -12.37 3.89 0.98
CA LEU A 992 -13.38 3.67 -0.05
C LEU A 992 -12.96 2.51 -0.94
N HIS A 993 -13.80 1.48 -1.03
CA HIS A 993 -13.67 0.44 -2.03
C HIS A 993 -14.78 0.58 -3.07
N THR A 994 -14.38 0.92 -4.29
CA THR A 994 -15.25 1.02 -5.47
C THR A 994 -14.42 1.00 -6.76
N ARG A 995 -15.05 0.59 -7.86
CA ARG A 995 -14.49 0.66 -9.22
C ARG A 995 -15.13 1.78 -10.06
N ILE A 996 -15.97 2.62 -9.44
CA ILE A 996 -16.75 3.65 -10.11
C ILE A 996 -16.13 5.02 -9.85
N ASP A 997 -15.70 5.72 -10.91
CA ASP A 997 -14.98 6.98 -10.76
C ASP A 997 -15.91 8.09 -10.24
N GLU A 998 -17.18 8.09 -10.65
CA GLU A 998 -18.21 8.97 -10.10
C GLU A 998 -18.38 8.80 -8.57
N THR A 999 -18.36 7.57 -8.05
CA THR A 999 -18.39 7.30 -6.60
C THR A 999 -17.15 7.86 -5.92
N ILE A 1000 -15.97 7.61 -6.49
CA ILE A 1000 -14.69 8.15 -5.99
C ILE A 1000 -14.76 9.68 -5.90
N ASN A 1001 -15.18 10.35 -6.96
CA ASN A 1001 -15.28 11.81 -7.03
C ASN A 1001 -16.29 12.36 -6.02
N THR A 1002 -17.44 11.70 -5.86
CA THR A 1002 -18.46 12.07 -4.86
C THR A 1002 -17.87 12.03 -3.45
N VAL A 1003 -17.13 10.97 -3.11
CA VAL A 1003 -16.50 10.82 -1.79
C VAL A 1003 -15.38 11.85 -1.60
N ILE A 1004 -14.50 12.06 -2.59
CA ILE A 1004 -13.43 13.07 -2.52
C ILE A 1004 -14.00 14.47 -2.24
N GLN A 1005 -15.13 14.81 -2.87
CA GLN A 1005 -15.75 16.14 -2.74
C GLN A 1005 -16.47 16.32 -1.39
N ARG A 1006 -17.04 15.25 -0.82
CA ARG A 1006 -17.93 15.34 0.35
C ARG A 1006 -17.32 14.87 1.67
N ALA A 1007 -16.33 13.99 1.64
CA ALA A 1007 -15.70 13.49 2.86
C ALA A 1007 -14.94 14.61 3.58
N GLU A 1008 -15.18 14.75 4.88
CA GLU A 1008 -14.45 15.69 5.76
C GLU A 1008 -13.39 14.93 6.57
N VAL A 1009 -12.37 14.46 5.85
CA VAL A 1009 -11.25 13.70 6.45
C VAL A 1009 -9.90 14.20 5.96
N GLY A 1010 -8.90 14.10 6.84
CA GLY A 1010 -7.52 14.43 6.52
C GLY A 1010 -6.85 13.42 5.59
N ASN A 1011 -7.15 12.13 5.70
CA ASN A 1011 -6.53 11.07 4.89
C ASN A 1011 -7.62 10.16 4.28
N LEU A 1012 -7.71 10.14 2.96
CA LEU A 1012 -8.62 9.28 2.20
C LEU A 1012 -7.84 8.20 1.46
N TYR A 1013 -8.26 6.96 1.58
CA TYR A 1013 -7.61 5.80 0.96
C TYR A 1013 -8.61 5.07 0.05
N ILE A 1014 -8.23 4.84 -1.20
CA ILE A 1014 -9.10 4.25 -2.22
C ILE A 1014 -8.52 2.90 -2.66
N ASN A 1015 -9.33 1.85 -2.54
CA ASN A 1015 -9.02 0.46 -2.87
C ASN A 1015 -7.75 -0.09 -2.19
N ARG A 1016 -7.57 0.26 -0.90
CA ARG A 1016 -6.49 -0.20 -0.03
C ARG A 1016 -6.89 -0.02 1.44
N ASN A 1017 -6.11 -0.61 2.34
CA ASN A 1017 -6.17 -0.35 3.78
C ASN A 1017 -6.02 1.16 4.13
N ILE A 1018 -6.43 1.53 5.35
CA ILE A 1018 -6.45 2.94 5.80
C ILE A 1018 -5.38 3.26 6.87
N VAL A 1019 -4.41 2.36 7.05
CA VAL A 1019 -3.36 2.42 8.07
C VAL A 1019 -1.98 2.51 7.43
N GLY A 1020 -0.95 2.85 8.21
CA GLY A 1020 0.44 2.89 7.72
C GLY A 1020 0.72 4.04 6.75
N ALA A 1021 0.24 5.25 7.08
CA ALA A 1021 0.58 6.45 6.32
C ALA A 1021 2.11 6.66 6.28
N VAL A 1022 2.66 6.93 5.10
CA VAL A 1022 4.09 7.08 4.88
C VAL A 1022 4.46 8.56 4.86
N VAL A 1023 5.48 8.93 5.64
CA VAL A 1023 5.97 10.31 5.80
C VAL A 1023 6.37 10.92 4.45
N GLY A 1024 5.82 12.08 4.12
CA GLY A 1024 6.08 12.79 2.86
C GLY A 1024 5.36 12.20 1.63
N VAL A 1025 4.61 11.11 1.78
CA VAL A 1025 3.81 10.49 0.71
C VAL A 1025 2.32 10.62 1.00
N GLN A 1026 1.89 10.25 2.20
CA GLN A 1026 0.55 10.55 2.71
C GLN A 1026 0.68 11.34 4.02
N PRO A 1027 1.01 12.65 3.96
CA PRO A 1027 1.02 13.51 5.14
C PRO A 1027 -0.17 13.22 6.07
N PHE A 1028 0.11 12.98 7.35
CA PHE A 1028 -0.85 12.37 8.26
C PHE A 1028 -1.34 13.36 9.31
N GLY A 1029 -2.65 13.39 9.51
CA GLY A 1029 -3.31 14.28 10.47
C GLY A 1029 -4.74 14.58 10.06
N GLY A 1030 -5.60 14.86 11.02
CA GLY A 1030 -7.04 14.98 10.80
C GLY A 1030 -7.57 16.42 10.85
N GLU A 1031 -8.88 16.54 10.70
CA GLU A 1031 -9.64 17.77 10.94
C GLU A 1031 -10.72 17.59 12.03
N GLY A 1032 -11.32 18.69 12.47
CA GLY A 1032 -12.36 18.67 13.49
C GLY A 1032 -11.86 18.18 14.85
N LEU A 1033 -12.53 17.16 15.40
CA LEU A 1033 -12.16 16.53 16.67
C LEU A 1033 -10.87 15.70 16.58
N SER A 1034 -10.40 15.38 15.37
CA SER A 1034 -9.24 14.53 15.15
C SER A 1034 -7.91 15.28 15.20
N GLY A 1035 -7.90 16.60 15.02
CA GLY A 1035 -6.67 17.35 15.24
C GLY A 1035 -6.76 18.82 14.87
N THR A 1036 -5.74 19.56 15.29
CA THR A 1036 -5.58 20.97 14.92
C THR A 1036 -4.91 21.14 13.56
N GLY A 1037 -4.12 20.15 13.14
CA GLY A 1037 -3.07 20.30 12.15
C GLY A 1037 -1.94 21.24 12.64
N PRO A 1038 -0.92 21.48 11.81
CA PRO A 1038 -0.73 20.91 10.46
C PRO A 1038 -0.39 19.42 10.50
N LYS A 1039 -0.43 18.74 9.35
CA LYS A 1039 -0.14 17.30 9.23
C LYS A 1039 1.31 16.96 9.55
N ALA A 1040 1.53 15.95 10.38
CA ALA A 1040 2.84 15.34 10.58
C ALA A 1040 3.33 14.72 9.25
N GLY A 1041 4.62 14.88 8.97
CA GLY A 1041 5.24 14.43 7.72
C GLY A 1041 4.76 15.22 6.51
N GLY A 1042 4.10 16.35 6.74
CA GLY A 1042 3.57 17.26 5.75
C GLY A 1042 4.42 18.52 5.57
N PRO A 1043 4.17 19.27 4.49
CA PRO A 1043 4.97 20.42 4.12
C PRO A 1043 4.71 21.66 5.01
N LEU A 1044 3.64 21.67 5.82
CA LEU A 1044 3.29 22.82 6.68
C LEU A 1044 3.72 22.67 8.14
N TYR A 1045 4.10 21.46 8.58
CA TYR A 1045 4.32 21.12 9.99
C TYR A 1045 5.36 22.01 10.69
N MET A 1046 6.54 22.11 10.08
CA MET A 1046 7.68 22.85 10.62
C MET A 1046 7.38 24.35 10.83
N TYR A 1047 6.61 24.98 9.94
CA TYR A 1047 6.30 26.40 10.03
C TYR A 1047 5.46 26.77 11.26
N ARG A 1048 4.72 25.81 11.83
CA ARG A 1048 3.96 26.01 13.07
C ARG A 1048 4.88 26.12 14.30
N LEU A 1049 6.11 25.65 14.18
CA LEU A 1049 7.15 25.62 15.22
C LEU A 1049 8.14 26.78 15.07
N MET A 1050 7.81 27.78 14.27
CA MET A 1050 8.59 29.00 14.04
C MET A 1050 7.76 30.21 14.48
N GLU A 1051 8.39 31.11 15.24
CA GLU A 1051 7.81 32.43 15.50
C GLU A 1051 7.80 33.26 14.21
N HIS A 1052 8.90 33.21 13.45
CA HIS A 1052 9.05 33.91 12.17
C HIS A 1052 9.94 33.12 11.20
N CYS A 1053 9.64 33.24 9.91
CA CYS A 1053 10.48 32.75 8.81
C CYS A 1053 10.39 33.74 7.66
N SER A 1054 11.52 34.33 7.25
CA SER A 1054 11.56 35.40 6.24
C SER A 1054 11.11 34.94 4.85
N ASP A 1055 11.46 33.70 4.47
CA ASP A 1055 11.30 33.18 3.11
C ASP A 1055 10.62 31.80 3.11
N LYS A 1056 9.35 31.74 3.54
CA LYS A 1056 8.56 30.50 3.49
C LYS A 1056 8.32 30.08 2.03
N VAL A 1057 8.39 28.78 1.76
CA VAL A 1057 8.11 28.20 0.45
C VAL A 1057 6.70 27.61 0.48
N LEU A 1058 5.70 28.45 0.19
CA LEU A 1058 4.28 28.08 0.27
C LEU A 1058 3.60 27.95 -1.10
N ALA A 1059 4.18 28.54 -2.15
CA ALA A 1059 3.57 28.53 -3.49
C ALA A 1059 3.43 27.11 -4.07
N THR A 1060 4.47 26.28 -3.88
CA THR A 1060 4.48 24.86 -4.21
C THR A 1060 4.89 24.08 -2.97
N PRO A 1061 4.09 23.10 -2.50
CA PRO A 1061 4.46 22.28 -1.37
C PRO A 1061 5.79 21.54 -1.57
N PHE A 1062 6.46 21.20 -0.47
CA PHE A 1062 7.71 20.42 -0.50
C PHE A 1062 7.45 18.99 -1.02
N ALA A 1063 8.45 18.41 -1.70
CA ALA A 1063 8.46 17.05 -2.25
C ALA A 1063 7.35 16.72 -3.30
N VAL A 1064 6.78 17.75 -3.93
CA VAL A 1064 5.84 17.58 -5.05
C VAL A 1064 6.55 16.97 -6.26
N LYS A 1065 5.98 15.90 -6.80
CA LYS A 1065 6.37 15.29 -8.08
C LYS A 1065 5.83 16.11 -9.25
N THR A 1066 4.54 16.44 -9.21
CA THR A 1066 3.89 17.27 -10.22
C THR A 1066 2.62 17.95 -9.70
N GLU A 1067 2.27 19.11 -10.27
CA GLU A 1067 0.98 19.77 -10.02
C GLU A 1067 -0.08 19.15 -10.94
N ILE A 1068 -1.24 18.79 -10.36
CA ILE A 1068 -2.34 18.17 -11.10
C ILE A 1068 -3.44 19.21 -11.35
N SER A 1069 -3.59 19.61 -12.61
CA SER A 1069 -4.63 20.55 -13.04
C SER A 1069 -5.98 19.83 -13.18
N HIS A 1070 -6.74 19.71 -12.08
CA HIS A 1070 -8.06 19.07 -12.10
C HIS A 1070 -9.23 20.06 -12.16
N PHE A 1071 -9.03 21.32 -11.80
CA PHE A 1071 -10.10 22.30 -11.72
C PHE A 1071 -9.61 23.65 -12.20
N ASP A 1072 -10.47 24.38 -12.94
CA ASP A 1072 -10.28 25.81 -13.11
C ASP A 1072 -10.12 26.42 -11.73
N ALA A 1073 -9.05 27.19 -11.50
CA ALA A 1073 -8.85 27.90 -10.26
C ALA A 1073 -10.13 28.70 -9.97
N VAL A 1074 -10.88 28.30 -8.93
CA VAL A 1074 -12.13 28.97 -8.57
C VAL A 1074 -11.75 30.41 -8.25
N SER A 1075 -12.06 31.32 -9.17
CA SER A 1075 -11.82 32.73 -8.96
C SER A 1075 -12.60 33.13 -7.71
N ASN A 1076 -11.89 33.48 -6.64
CA ASN A 1076 -12.55 33.97 -5.45
C ASN A 1076 -13.12 35.37 -5.73
N VAL A 1077 -14.36 35.38 -6.19
CA VAL A 1077 -15.11 36.59 -6.55
C VAL A 1077 -15.17 37.56 -5.37
N ALA A 1078 -15.35 37.06 -4.14
CA ALA A 1078 -15.35 37.91 -2.94
C ALA A 1078 -13.98 38.57 -2.71
N TYR A 1079 -12.87 37.86 -2.90
CA TYR A 1079 -11.53 38.44 -2.81
C TYR A 1079 -11.31 39.54 -3.87
N GLN A 1080 -11.59 39.25 -5.14
CA GLN A 1080 -11.36 40.21 -6.23
C GLN A 1080 -12.25 41.45 -6.09
N ASN A 1081 -13.50 41.27 -5.70
CA ASN A 1081 -14.45 42.35 -5.47
C ASN A 1081 -14.07 43.18 -4.23
N LEU A 1082 -13.64 42.55 -3.14
CA LEU A 1082 -13.14 43.27 -1.96
C LEU A 1082 -11.85 44.03 -2.28
N LEU A 1083 -10.92 43.42 -3.02
CA LEU A 1083 -9.66 44.06 -3.44
C LEU A 1083 -9.94 45.28 -4.34
N SER A 1084 -10.85 45.15 -5.28
CA SER A 1084 -11.25 46.26 -6.17
C SER A 1084 -11.92 47.39 -5.38
N TRP A 1085 -12.81 47.05 -4.44
CA TRP A 1085 -13.41 48.01 -3.51
C TRP A 1085 -12.35 48.69 -2.63
N ALA A 1086 -11.40 47.92 -2.10
CA ALA A 1086 -10.32 48.41 -1.25
C ALA A 1086 -9.40 49.37 -2.01
N LYS A 1087 -9.05 49.08 -3.27
CA LYS A 1087 -8.26 49.98 -4.13
C LYS A 1087 -8.92 51.35 -4.30
N GLN A 1088 -10.25 51.40 -4.33
CA GLN A 1088 -11.01 52.64 -4.49
C GLN A 1088 -11.23 53.39 -3.17
N LYS A 1089 -11.47 52.67 -2.07
CA LYS A 1089 -11.91 53.28 -0.80
C LYS A 1089 -10.81 53.38 0.25
N MET A 1090 -9.87 52.43 0.28
CA MET A 1090 -8.84 52.29 1.30
C MET A 1090 -7.52 51.72 0.72
N PRO A 1091 -6.90 52.35 -0.31
CA PRO A 1091 -5.73 51.78 -0.99
C PRO A 1091 -4.52 51.54 -0.07
N GLN A 1092 -4.36 52.36 0.97
CA GLN A 1092 -3.28 52.26 1.96
C GLN A 1092 -3.42 51.07 2.93
N ALA A 1093 -4.57 50.39 2.91
CA ALA A 1093 -4.89 49.28 3.81
C ALA A 1093 -4.74 47.91 3.15
N ILE A 1094 -4.32 47.84 1.88
CA ILE A 1094 -4.16 46.57 1.14
C ILE A 1094 -2.85 45.90 1.56
N PRO A 1095 -2.87 44.67 2.12
CA PRO A 1095 -1.66 43.96 2.48
C PRO A 1095 -1.01 43.31 1.24
N MET A 1096 0.29 43.03 1.33
CA MET A 1096 0.92 42.07 0.41
C MET A 1096 0.48 40.66 0.78
N ILE A 1097 -0.08 39.93 -0.18
CA ILE A 1097 -0.53 38.55 0.00
C ILE A 1097 0.43 37.63 -0.77
N PRO A 1098 1.20 36.76 -0.09
CA PRO A 1098 2.11 35.86 -0.76
C PRO A 1098 1.35 34.82 -1.59
N ALA A 1099 2.00 34.31 -2.64
CA ALA A 1099 1.45 33.20 -3.41
C ALA A 1099 1.33 31.94 -2.53
N PHE A 1100 0.19 31.27 -2.59
CA PHE A 1100 -0.08 30.06 -1.81
C PHE A 1100 -0.86 29.04 -2.65
N GLY A 1101 -0.44 27.77 -2.61
CA GLY A 1101 -0.98 26.68 -3.43
C GLY A 1101 -2.36 26.15 -3.03
N VAL A 1102 -3.26 26.99 -2.52
CA VAL A 1102 -4.58 26.56 -2.04
C VAL A 1102 -5.50 26.19 -3.21
N GLY A 1103 -6.26 25.10 -3.06
CA GLY A 1103 -7.18 24.59 -4.08
C GLY A 1103 -6.51 23.83 -5.22
N LYS A 1104 -5.18 23.68 -5.18
CA LYS A 1104 -4.40 22.91 -6.16
C LYS A 1104 -4.17 21.49 -5.66
N PHE A 1105 -4.27 20.53 -6.59
CA PHE A 1105 -3.90 19.14 -6.33
C PHE A 1105 -2.42 18.94 -6.70
N TYR A 1106 -1.71 18.20 -5.87
CA TYR A 1106 -0.32 17.86 -6.12
C TYR A 1106 -0.15 16.35 -6.03
N GLU A 1107 0.60 15.76 -6.96
CA GLU A 1107 1.07 14.38 -6.83
C GLU A 1107 2.37 14.41 -6.02
N LEU A 1108 2.44 13.60 -4.96
CA LEU A 1108 3.64 13.35 -4.17
C LEU A 1108 4.35 12.10 -4.69
N GLN A 1109 5.68 12.08 -4.57
CA GLN A 1109 6.45 10.91 -4.96
C GLN A 1109 6.15 9.74 -4.01
N GLY A 1110 5.80 8.57 -4.57
CA GLY A 1110 5.47 7.37 -3.81
C GLY A 1110 5.83 6.09 -4.56
N PRO A 1111 5.46 4.92 -4.01
CA PRO A 1111 5.69 3.65 -4.66
C PRO A 1111 4.86 3.50 -5.94
N THR A 1112 5.33 2.61 -6.80
CA THR A 1112 4.70 2.28 -8.07
C THR A 1112 3.36 1.56 -7.81
N GLY A 1113 2.34 1.83 -8.64
CA GLY A 1113 1.01 1.24 -8.47
C GLY A 1113 0.18 1.93 -7.38
N GLU A 1114 0.56 3.16 -7.03
CA GLU A 1114 -0.20 4.08 -6.21
C GLU A 1114 -0.18 5.48 -6.83
N SER A 1115 -1.27 6.23 -6.67
CA SER A 1115 -1.29 7.68 -6.83
C SER A 1115 -1.47 8.29 -5.45
N ASN A 1116 -0.59 9.22 -5.08
CA ASN A 1116 -0.55 9.84 -3.78
C ASN A 1116 -0.69 11.33 -3.94
N GLN A 1117 -1.89 11.82 -3.69
CA GLN A 1117 -2.26 13.19 -3.92
C GLN A 1117 -2.31 13.97 -2.61
N TYR A 1118 -1.97 15.23 -2.69
CA TYR A 1118 -2.00 16.17 -1.59
C TYR A 1118 -2.68 17.46 -2.04
N ILE A 1119 -3.62 17.95 -1.23
CA ILE A 1119 -4.34 19.19 -1.47
C ILE A 1119 -4.38 20.03 -0.21
N ILE A 1120 -4.24 21.33 -0.41
CA ILE A 1120 -4.46 22.34 0.62
C ILE A 1120 -5.82 22.99 0.32
N LEU A 1121 -6.75 22.92 1.27
CA LEU A 1121 -8.08 23.52 1.14
C LEU A 1121 -8.25 24.67 2.14
N PRO A 1122 -9.06 25.69 1.82
CA PRO A 1122 -9.39 26.71 2.82
C PRO A 1122 -10.12 26.07 4.00
N ARG A 1123 -9.88 26.59 5.21
CA ARG A 1123 -10.82 26.39 6.31
C ARG A 1123 -12.17 26.97 5.93
N HIS A 1124 -13.26 26.31 6.33
CA HIS A 1124 -14.59 26.71 5.90
C HIS A 1124 -14.93 28.13 6.38
N ARG A 1125 -14.68 28.44 7.67
CA ARG A 1125 -14.96 29.77 8.24
C ARG A 1125 -13.90 30.24 9.24
N VAL A 1126 -13.43 31.47 9.05
CA VAL A 1126 -12.45 32.12 9.93
C VAL A 1126 -13.08 33.31 10.66
N LEU A 1127 -13.05 33.30 11.98
CA LEU A 1127 -13.51 34.43 12.80
C LEU A 1127 -12.49 35.57 12.73
N SER A 1128 -12.94 36.75 12.30
CA SER A 1128 -12.16 37.96 12.19
C SER A 1128 -12.57 38.96 13.26
N ILE A 1129 -11.63 39.28 14.15
CA ILE A 1129 -11.80 40.27 15.22
C ILE A 1129 -10.70 41.32 15.05
N ALA A 1130 -11.11 42.57 14.82
CA ALA A 1130 -10.19 43.70 14.70
C ALA A 1130 -10.79 44.96 15.33
N ASN A 1131 -9.96 45.71 16.05
CA ASN A 1131 -10.34 46.98 16.70
C ASN A 1131 -10.39 48.19 15.74
N ASP A 1132 -9.84 48.08 14.53
CA ASP A 1132 -9.84 49.17 13.55
C ASP A 1132 -10.11 48.67 12.12
N GLU A 1133 -10.50 49.61 11.24
CA GLU A 1133 -10.94 49.32 9.88
C GLU A 1133 -9.82 48.77 8.98
N ARG A 1134 -8.56 49.19 9.20
CA ARG A 1134 -7.43 48.76 8.38
C ARG A 1134 -7.12 47.30 8.66
N ALA A 1135 -6.97 46.93 9.93
CA ALA A 1135 -6.76 45.55 10.34
C ALA A 1135 -7.92 44.64 9.92
N GLN A 1136 -9.17 45.11 10.07
CA GLN A 1136 -10.35 44.37 9.64
C GLN A 1136 -10.33 44.08 8.14
N LEU A 1137 -10.00 45.08 7.31
CA LEU A 1137 -9.89 44.90 5.86
C LEU A 1137 -8.76 43.93 5.49
N GLN A 1138 -7.60 44.03 6.14
CA GLN A 1138 -6.47 43.12 5.92
C GLN A 1138 -6.82 41.68 6.26
N GLN A 1139 -7.50 41.44 7.39
CA GLN A 1139 -7.97 40.12 7.78
C GLN A 1139 -8.98 39.55 6.76
N LEU A 1140 -9.97 40.35 6.33
CA LEU A 1140 -10.94 39.91 5.31
C LEU A 1140 -10.26 39.60 3.96
N LEU A 1141 -9.30 40.42 3.54
CA LEU A 1141 -8.53 40.17 2.31
C LEU A 1141 -7.73 38.87 2.41
N ALA A 1142 -7.09 38.58 3.54
CA ALA A 1142 -6.35 37.33 3.73
C ALA A 1142 -7.27 36.10 3.78
N ILE A 1143 -8.40 36.19 4.48
CA ILE A 1143 -9.41 35.13 4.56
C ILE A 1143 -9.94 34.80 3.17
N PHE A 1144 -10.32 35.81 2.39
CA PHE A 1144 -10.81 35.57 1.03
C PHE A 1144 -9.69 35.19 0.07
N ALA A 1145 -8.45 35.65 0.25
CA ALA A 1145 -7.35 35.25 -0.63
C ALA A 1145 -7.10 33.74 -0.64
N VAL A 1146 -7.31 33.05 0.49
CA VAL A 1146 -7.18 31.59 0.57
C VAL A 1146 -8.46 30.83 0.17
N GLY A 1147 -9.59 31.50 0.00
CA GLY A 1147 -10.88 30.84 -0.33
C GLY A 1147 -11.83 30.63 0.85
N SER A 1148 -11.46 31.04 2.07
CA SER A 1148 -12.30 30.87 3.26
C SER A 1148 -13.46 31.86 3.32
N SER A 1149 -14.53 31.51 4.05
CA SER A 1149 -15.55 32.50 4.45
C SER A 1149 -15.15 33.21 5.75
N ALA A 1150 -15.65 34.43 5.95
CA ALA A 1150 -15.38 35.20 7.16
C ALA A 1150 -16.55 35.10 8.16
N ALA A 1151 -16.24 35.00 9.44
CA ALA A 1151 -17.18 35.27 10.54
C ALA A 1151 -16.82 36.60 11.21
N VAL A 1152 -17.82 37.40 11.55
CA VAL A 1152 -17.66 38.61 12.37
C VAL A 1152 -18.74 38.70 13.44
N LEU A 1153 -18.47 39.42 14.52
CA LEU A 1153 -19.45 39.65 15.58
C LEU A 1153 -20.57 40.60 15.12
N LYS A 1154 -21.75 40.49 15.75
CA LYS A 1154 -22.95 41.29 15.43
C LYS A 1154 -22.72 42.81 15.49
N ASP A 1155 -21.83 43.25 16.36
CA ASP A 1155 -21.45 44.65 16.61
C ASP A 1155 -20.19 45.08 15.82
N ASN A 1156 -19.80 44.34 14.78
CA ASN A 1156 -18.63 44.66 13.97
C ASN A 1156 -18.72 46.06 13.32
N MET A 1157 -17.81 46.96 13.72
CA MET A 1157 -17.81 48.37 13.32
C MET A 1157 -17.59 48.56 11.81
N PHE A 1158 -16.73 47.74 11.18
CA PHE A 1158 -16.44 47.83 9.75
C PHE A 1158 -17.68 47.52 8.92
N LEU A 1159 -18.43 46.46 9.25
CA LEU A 1159 -19.71 46.17 8.61
C LEU A 1159 -20.72 47.29 8.87
N ALA A 1160 -20.88 47.75 10.12
CA ALA A 1160 -21.82 48.82 10.45
C ALA A 1160 -21.60 50.08 9.58
N LYS A 1161 -20.34 50.40 9.26
CA LYS A 1161 -19.96 51.55 8.42
C LYS A 1161 -20.07 51.28 6.91
N HIS A 1162 -19.62 50.12 6.43
CA HIS A 1162 -19.41 49.86 5.01
C HIS A 1162 -20.42 48.90 4.36
N GLN A 1163 -21.35 48.32 5.11
CA GLN A 1163 -22.31 47.33 4.58
C GLN A 1163 -23.04 47.80 3.31
N LYS A 1164 -23.41 49.08 3.21
CA LYS A 1164 -24.10 49.62 2.03
C LYS A 1164 -23.21 49.76 0.79
N SER A 1165 -21.90 49.88 0.96
CA SER A 1165 -20.93 50.09 -0.14
C SER A 1165 -20.16 48.83 -0.51
N LEU A 1166 -20.17 47.80 0.33
CA LEU A 1166 -19.54 46.52 0.04
C LEU A 1166 -20.27 45.78 -1.10
N PRO A 1167 -19.54 45.10 -1.99
CA PRO A 1167 -20.14 44.25 -3.01
C PRO A 1167 -21.00 43.13 -2.41
N LYS A 1168 -22.07 42.72 -3.10
CA LYS A 1168 -22.99 41.68 -2.62
C LYS A 1168 -22.30 40.34 -2.35
N ASP A 1169 -21.39 39.93 -3.22
CA ASP A 1169 -20.65 38.66 -3.06
C ASP A 1169 -19.75 38.67 -1.83
N VAL A 1170 -19.19 39.84 -1.48
CA VAL A 1170 -18.41 40.02 -0.25
C VAL A 1170 -19.31 39.87 0.97
N LEU A 1171 -20.50 40.49 0.97
CA LEU A 1171 -21.46 40.36 2.07
C LEU A 1171 -21.96 38.92 2.22
N ALA A 1172 -22.19 38.21 1.10
CA ALA A 1172 -22.59 36.80 1.12
C ALA A 1172 -21.50 35.89 1.71
N ALA A 1173 -20.22 36.26 1.57
CA ALA A 1173 -19.08 35.55 2.14
C ALA A 1173 -18.81 35.90 3.63
N ILE A 1174 -19.57 36.82 4.23
CA ILE A 1174 -19.45 37.21 5.64
C ILE A 1174 -20.66 36.71 6.44
N THR A 1175 -20.40 35.84 7.41
CA THR A 1175 -21.40 35.38 8.38
C THR A 1175 -21.33 36.21 9.65
N ILE A 1176 -22.48 36.73 10.11
CA ILE A 1176 -22.57 37.41 11.39
C ILE A 1176 -22.86 36.36 12.48
N ILE A 1177 -21.99 36.28 13.48
CA ILE A 1177 -22.14 35.37 14.62
C ILE A 1177 -22.61 36.13 15.87
N SER A 1178 -23.30 35.41 16.76
CA SER A 1178 -23.91 35.92 17.98
C SER A 1178 -23.08 35.60 19.23
N SER A 1179 -22.37 34.47 19.23
CA SER A 1179 -21.61 33.96 20.37
C SER A 1179 -20.36 33.22 19.92
N ILE A 1180 -19.22 33.63 20.48
CA ILE A 1180 -17.91 32.99 20.25
C ILE A 1180 -17.88 31.56 20.82
N GLU A 1181 -18.71 31.26 21.81
CA GLU A 1181 -18.75 29.97 22.51
C GLU A 1181 -19.60 28.93 21.77
N LYS A 1182 -20.62 29.38 21.01
CA LYS A 1182 -21.62 28.48 20.40
C LYS A 1182 -21.50 28.39 18.88
N ASP A 1183 -21.16 29.49 18.21
CA ASP A 1183 -21.19 29.54 16.75
C ASP A 1183 -19.97 28.84 16.10
N ALA A 1184 -20.15 28.35 14.87
CA ALA A 1184 -19.15 27.53 14.17
C ALA A 1184 -18.15 28.38 13.37
N PHE A 1185 -16.87 28.12 13.62
CA PHE A 1185 -15.68 28.63 12.91
C PHE A 1185 -14.48 27.74 13.25
N ASP A 1186 -13.46 27.76 12.39
CA ASP A 1186 -12.36 26.78 12.38
C ASP A 1186 -10.99 27.40 12.71
N ALA A 1187 -10.88 28.72 12.65
CA ALA A 1187 -9.71 29.50 13.01
C ALA A 1187 -10.12 30.92 13.43
N VAL A 1188 -9.23 31.61 14.14
CA VAL A 1188 -9.45 33.01 14.57
C VAL A 1188 -8.27 33.89 14.18
N LEU A 1189 -8.56 35.03 13.55
CA LEU A 1189 -7.65 36.17 13.41
C LEU A 1189 -8.05 37.24 14.42
N HIS A 1190 -7.11 37.65 15.27
CA HIS A 1190 -7.35 38.62 16.33
C HIS A 1190 -6.35 39.79 16.27
N HIS A 1191 -6.85 41.01 16.13
CA HIS A 1191 -6.10 42.25 16.32
C HIS A 1191 -6.73 43.07 17.45
N GLY A 1192 -5.99 43.23 18.55
CA GLY A 1192 -6.47 43.91 19.75
C GLY A 1192 -5.44 43.92 20.88
N SER A 1193 -5.85 44.31 22.08
CA SER A 1193 -4.98 44.29 23.26
C SER A 1193 -4.75 42.86 23.77
N VAL A 1194 -3.71 42.71 24.59
CA VAL A 1194 -3.40 41.45 25.29
C VAL A 1194 -4.53 41.01 26.23
N GLU A 1195 -5.22 41.96 26.85
CA GLU A 1195 -6.38 41.70 27.72
C GLU A 1195 -7.54 41.10 26.91
N GLN A 1196 -7.84 41.68 25.74
CA GLN A 1196 -8.85 41.17 24.82
C GLN A 1196 -8.49 39.77 24.30
N LEU A 1197 -7.21 39.54 23.99
CA LEU A 1197 -6.72 38.21 23.59
C LEU A 1197 -6.92 37.18 24.70
N THR A 1198 -6.63 37.53 25.95
CA THR A 1198 -6.74 36.62 27.10
C THR A 1198 -8.20 36.21 27.36
N ASP A 1199 -9.13 37.17 27.28
CA ASP A 1199 -10.57 36.90 27.35
C ASP A 1199 -11.02 35.98 26.19
N LEU A 1200 -10.56 36.27 24.96
CA LEU A 1200 -10.86 35.47 23.78
C LEU A 1200 -10.33 34.03 23.90
N GLN A 1201 -9.11 33.83 24.38
CA GLN A 1201 -8.52 32.52 24.64
C GLN A 1201 -9.38 31.70 25.60
N THR A 1202 -9.83 32.34 26.70
CA THR A 1202 -10.68 31.71 27.70
C THR A 1202 -12.03 31.28 27.12
N LYS A 1203 -12.67 32.14 26.32
CA LYS A 1203 -13.94 31.81 25.64
C LYS A 1203 -13.79 30.65 24.66
N ILE A 1204 -12.73 30.64 23.86
CA ILE A 1204 -12.48 29.58 22.87
C ILE A 1204 -12.15 28.24 23.54
N ALA A 1205 -11.36 28.24 24.61
CA ALA A 1205 -11.00 27.02 25.32
C ALA A 1205 -12.17 26.35 26.07
N ASN A 1206 -13.25 27.10 26.33
CA ASN A 1206 -14.48 26.57 26.93
C ASN A 1206 -15.48 25.99 25.92
N ARG A 1207 -15.16 26.01 24.61
CA ARG A 1207 -15.99 25.39 23.57
C ARG A 1207 -15.95 23.86 23.68
N SER A 1208 -17.13 23.23 23.57
CA SER A 1208 -17.28 21.78 23.46
C SER A 1208 -16.98 21.21 22.05
N ARG A 1209 -16.71 22.08 21.07
CA ARG A 1209 -16.41 21.73 19.66
C ARG A 1209 -14.92 21.41 19.47
N ALA A 1210 -14.48 21.24 18.22
CA ALA A 1210 -13.06 21.11 17.86
C ALA A 1210 -12.14 22.18 18.50
N ILE A 1211 -10.86 21.85 18.65
CA ILE A 1211 -9.83 22.80 19.12
C ILE A 1211 -9.58 23.80 17.98
N VAL A 1212 -9.66 25.10 18.30
CA VAL A 1212 -9.48 26.18 17.32
C VAL A 1212 -8.27 27.01 17.71
N GLY A 1213 -7.36 27.21 16.75
CA GLY A 1213 -6.19 28.07 16.92
C GLY A 1213 -6.52 29.56 16.78
N ILE A 1214 -5.84 30.38 17.55
CA ILE A 1214 -5.90 31.85 17.46
C ILE A 1214 -4.59 32.35 16.87
N THR A 1215 -4.68 33.20 15.86
CA THR A 1215 -3.55 33.98 15.34
C THR A 1215 -3.74 35.42 15.76
N HIS A 1216 -2.94 35.83 16.74
CA HIS A 1216 -2.90 37.21 17.18
C HIS A 1216 -1.92 38.00 16.31
N LEU A 1217 -2.37 39.15 15.80
CA LEU A 1217 -1.62 39.99 14.89
C LEU A 1217 -1.32 41.32 15.57
N LYS A 1218 -0.07 41.77 15.48
CA LYS A 1218 0.31 43.16 15.76
C LYS A 1218 0.00 44.04 14.54
N THR A 1219 -0.03 45.35 14.75
CA THR A 1219 -0.24 46.31 13.66
C THR A 1219 0.87 46.15 12.60
N ASP A 1220 0.48 46.10 11.32
CA ASP A 1220 1.36 45.90 10.16
C ASP A 1220 2.10 44.53 10.07
N GLU A 1221 1.70 43.54 10.87
CA GLU A 1221 2.23 42.17 10.76
C GLU A 1221 1.63 41.40 9.58
N GLN A 1222 2.45 40.61 8.88
CA GLN A 1222 1.99 39.78 7.77
C GLN A 1222 1.12 38.62 8.31
N ILE A 1223 -0.06 38.43 7.71
CA ILE A 1223 -0.98 37.36 8.11
C ILE A 1223 -0.45 36.01 7.61
N PRO A 1224 -0.22 35.02 8.50
CA PRO A 1224 0.25 33.69 8.13
C PRO A 1224 -0.88 32.87 7.48
N LEU A 1225 -0.93 32.85 6.15
CA LEU A 1225 -2.00 32.20 5.38
C LEU A 1225 -2.09 30.69 5.62
N GLU A 1226 -0.97 30.04 5.93
CA GLU A 1226 -0.92 28.59 6.22
C GLU A 1226 -1.70 28.21 7.50
N ARG A 1227 -2.10 29.18 8.33
CA ARG A 1227 -2.97 28.95 9.50
C ARG A 1227 -4.46 29.00 9.17
N LEU A 1228 -4.81 29.37 7.93
CA LEU A 1228 -6.19 29.52 7.46
C LEU A 1228 -6.65 28.36 6.57
N VAL A 1229 -5.85 27.31 6.47
CA VAL A 1229 -6.10 26.16 5.61
C VAL A 1229 -6.14 24.85 6.40
N ILE A 1230 -6.61 23.82 5.72
CA ILE A 1230 -6.53 22.40 6.09
C ILE A 1230 -5.80 21.67 4.97
N GLU A 1231 -5.23 20.51 5.30
CA GLU A 1231 -4.51 19.66 4.37
C GLU A 1231 -5.30 18.36 4.21
N ARG A 1232 -5.38 17.81 3.00
CA ARG A 1232 -5.91 16.47 2.75
C ARG A 1232 -4.95 15.65 1.91
N ALA A 1233 -4.79 14.38 2.25
CA ALA A 1233 -4.03 13.41 1.48
C ALA A 1233 -4.99 12.36 0.92
N ILE A 1234 -4.85 12.02 -0.36
CA ILE A 1234 -5.65 11.00 -1.04
C ILE A 1234 -4.68 9.97 -1.60
N SER A 1235 -4.82 8.71 -1.20
CA SER A 1235 -3.99 7.61 -1.68
C SER A 1235 -4.82 6.59 -2.42
N VAL A 1236 -4.57 6.43 -3.72
CA VAL A 1236 -5.30 5.54 -4.61
C VAL A 1236 -4.42 4.37 -4.99
N ASN A 1237 -4.88 3.14 -4.72
CA ASN A 1237 -4.25 1.95 -5.25
C ASN A 1237 -4.60 1.78 -6.73
N THR A 1238 -3.74 2.26 -7.63
CA THR A 1238 -3.94 2.18 -9.08
C THR A 1238 -3.73 0.77 -9.63
N ALA A 1239 -3.21 -0.16 -8.81
CA ALA A 1239 -3.05 -1.57 -9.16
C ALA A 1239 -4.24 -2.45 -8.71
N ALA A 1240 -5.27 -1.89 -8.08
CA ALA A 1240 -6.42 -2.64 -7.53
C ALA A 1240 -7.22 -3.43 -8.58
N ALA A 1241 -7.07 -3.11 -9.87
CA ALA A 1241 -7.68 -3.89 -10.95
C ALA A 1241 -7.00 -5.25 -11.19
N GLY A 1242 -5.85 -5.52 -10.57
CA GLY A 1242 -5.07 -6.75 -10.77
C GLY A 1242 -3.76 -6.56 -11.53
N GLY A 1243 -3.32 -5.30 -11.70
CA GLY A 1243 -1.95 -4.93 -12.08
C GLY A 1243 -1.81 -3.49 -12.54
N ASN A 1244 -0.61 -3.12 -12.99
CA ASN A 1244 -0.18 -1.74 -13.09
C ASN A 1244 0.02 -1.24 -14.53
N ALA A 1245 -0.89 -0.39 -15.00
CA ALA A 1245 -0.85 0.19 -16.33
C ALA A 1245 0.42 1.01 -16.65
N SER A 1246 0.96 1.79 -15.70
CA SER A 1246 2.15 2.62 -15.96
C SER A 1246 3.39 1.77 -16.19
N LEU A 1247 3.49 0.66 -15.47
CA LEU A 1247 4.57 -0.32 -15.62
C LEU A 1247 4.47 -1.10 -16.93
N MET A 1248 3.25 -1.36 -17.42
CA MET A 1248 3.04 -2.03 -18.71
C MET A 1248 3.42 -1.19 -19.93
N THR A 1249 3.41 0.14 -19.78
CA THR A 1249 3.76 1.08 -20.85
C THR A 1249 5.22 1.51 -20.84
N LEU A 1250 6.03 1.03 -19.90
CA LEU A 1250 7.47 1.31 -19.88
C LEU A 1250 8.12 0.81 -21.18
N SER A 1251 8.59 1.74 -21.99
CA SER A 1251 9.49 1.48 -23.12
C SER A 1251 10.94 1.41 -22.63
N GLU A 1252 11.79 0.71 -23.40
CA GLU A 1252 13.24 0.69 -23.16
C GLU A 1252 13.94 1.98 -23.66
N ASP A 1253 13.18 2.91 -24.29
CA ASP A 1253 13.64 4.20 -24.82
C ASP A 1253 13.87 5.29 -23.78
#